data_AF-A0A8H2HKK7-F1
#
_entry.id   AF-A0A8H2HKK7-F1
#
_cell.length_a   1.000
_cell.length_b   1.000
_cell.length_c   1.000
_cell.angle_alpha   90.00
_cell.angle_beta   90.00
_cell.angle_gamma   90.00
#
_symmetry.space_group_name_H-M   'P 1'
#
loop_
_entity.id
_entity.type
_entity.pdbx_description
1 polymer ?
#
loop_
_entity_poly.entity_id
_entity_poly.type
_entity_poly.pdbx_seq_one_letter_code
_entity_poly.pdbx_strand_id
1 'polypeptide(L)'
;MIKRLAKVHIDNLLIARTPDDAYVSSRFAVQALYNLENIKPESLKGFTELSDALSGSTYEDGGKSFNCKLLEEVINFGKTELGVYEETPLDLNTDGESRLCPHTYGQISMALYYDTSRGLLGEDATAARKGLEKAEKPRDKFFLGYRIARACFGSLDAGNGESVDSRVQAIWDNMKNRQDDIEEARGLFFDAVKEVEHIEKDFDLNQYPELKSTINLAYQMMALLEVQLEGYRDNVSETMIAAKRMASPDTRDRYIDYLIQVFGRLGKWNDIIKLIRIIQYPLIESPDGPLHHKSYKYIHRAAIICKNVDDVRRLYEEVDFTAVDESQRNTAKYMLEIQRGLFERSVGRVKAARRSFYRVLDSKCSTAGLRVAAVNLSNIVLRKFHDTKTFEKKQEAKRELEDVIDKVHRMHGFEFTPELSALIVPLAIFQHQFGPARDFLTTAGRSFEACIGALSDNSLSNDSESLLVLARILWLVADGQKYQKNGQGTSDCGERDGYGYSYDDYDEHEAGSEIEEVSEDGENEAERRQGEGDKKCQETMPESILYDVQLALACRFYPVTASGKYGGDGESEMRITCDVCFDDIERVSSSNKAHTCLTCIDFNVCTRCYEARDTDRWIDACPETHKYLTYPPDDFETIEEAELGGNSESTSIKGDPETSAQLYCEPIYNPGTERGLETKVILLKFKEKEVSFEDWRNGLREKWKAACETYSSAHWQPVGGSSYN
;
A
#
# COMPACT_ATOMS: atom_id res chain seq x y z
N MET A 1 23.05 39.36 30.75
CA MET A 1 22.09 38.25 30.56
C MET A 1 22.26 37.59 29.19
N ILE A 2 22.10 38.32 28.09
CA ILE A 2 22.13 37.75 26.72
C ILE A 2 23.47 37.04 26.39
N LYS A 3 24.63 37.60 26.79
CA LYS A 3 25.95 36.92 26.65
C LYS A 3 25.99 35.53 27.32
N ARG A 4 25.35 35.40 28.49
CA ARG A 4 25.25 34.12 29.21
C ARG A 4 24.33 33.15 28.48
N LEU A 5 23.23 33.65 27.90
CA LEU A 5 22.31 32.85 27.10
C LEU A 5 23.00 32.31 25.84
N ALA A 6 23.69 33.17 25.09
CA ALA A 6 24.48 32.78 23.92
C ALA A 6 25.50 31.69 24.29
N LYS A 7 26.26 31.91 25.37
CA LYS A 7 27.22 30.93 25.89
C LYS A 7 26.58 29.56 26.13
N VAL A 8 25.49 29.52 26.89
CA VAL A 8 24.78 28.27 27.23
C VAL A 8 24.33 27.53 25.97
N HIS A 9 23.80 28.24 24.98
CA HIS A 9 23.35 27.59 23.75
C HIS A 9 24.49 27.16 22.83
N ILE A 10 25.63 27.84 22.83
CA ILE A 10 26.84 27.36 22.14
C ILE A 10 27.38 26.10 22.84
N ASP A 11 27.49 26.12 24.17
CA ASP A 11 27.90 24.94 24.95
C ASP A 11 26.97 23.76 24.66
N ASN A 12 25.64 23.98 24.68
CA ASN A 12 24.64 22.96 24.37
C ASN A 12 24.75 22.43 22.93
N LEU A 13 25.01 23.31 21.96
CA LEU A 13 25.27 22.91 20.58
C LEU A 13 26.49 21.99 20.49
N LEU A 14 27.58 22.31 21.20
CA LEU A 14 28.82 21.52 21.13
C LEU A 14 28.72 20.14 21.78
N ILE A 15 27.76 19.95 22.70
CA ILE A 15 27.50 18.68 23.38
C ILE A 15 26.22 17.98 22.91
N ALA A 16 25.56 18.51 21.88
CA ALA A 16 24.31 17.95 21.38
C ALA A 16 24.51 16.50 20.94
N ARG A 17 23.56 15.64 21.34
CA ARG A 17 23.54 14.21 21.00
C ARG A 17 22.61 13.91 19.82
N THR A 18 21.67 14.81 19.56
CA THR A 18 20.68 14.67 18.51
C THR A 18 20.71 15.87 17.56
N PRO A 19 20.28 15.70 16.30
CA PRO A 19 20.08 16.82 15.37
C PRO A 19 19.10 17.87 15.91
N ASP A 20 18.05 17.47 16.64
CA ASP A 20 17.06 18.39 17.22
C ASP A 20 17.71 19.33 18.25
N ASP A 21 18.49 18.77 19.18
CA ASP A 21 19.17 19.56 20.20
C ASP A 21 20.18 20.53 19.58
N ALA A 22 20.92 20.06 18.57
CA ALA A 22 21.89 20.87 17.84
C ALA A 22 21.19 22.02 17.09
N TYR A 23 20.10 21.72 16.39
CA TYR A 23 19.31 22.71 15.65
C TYR A 23 18.70 23.76 16.57
N VAL A 24 18.02 23.34 17.64
CA VAL A 24 17.41 24.27 18.60
C VAL A 24 18.48 25.15 19.25
N SER A 25 19.59 24.55 19.68
CA SER A 25 20.67 25.27 20.34
C SER A 25 21.37 26.25 19.40
N SER A 26 21.63 25.86 18.15
CA SER A 26 22.25 26.74 17.15
C SER A 26 21.38 27.97 16.87
N ARG A 27 20.06 27.79 16.73
CA ARG A 27 19.12 28.90 16.50
C ARG A 27 19.09 29.88 17.66
N PHE A 28 19.04 29.40 18.90
CA PHE A 28 19.07 30.27 20.07
C PHE A 28 20.42 30.96 20.24
N ALA A 29 21.54 30.30 19.92
CA ALA A 29 22.87 30.91 19.93
C ALA A 29 22.97 32.05 18.91
N VAL A 30 22.55 31.81 17.66
CA VAL A 30 22.51 32.82 16.59
C VAL A 30 21.64 34.01 17.00
N GLN A 31 20.41 33.76 17.48
CA GLN A 31 19.49 34.81 17.92
C GLN A 31 20.03 35.65 19.08
N ALA A 32 20.68 35.00 20.06
CA ALA A 32 21.25 35.69 21.21
C ALA A 32 22.44 36.57 20.82
N LEU A 33 23.32 36.11 19.92
CA LEU A 33 24.46 36.89 19.44
C LEU A 33 24.04 38.05 18.54
N TYR A 34 23.01 37.86 17.72
CA TYR A 34 22.42 38.94 16.95
C TYR A 34 21.88 40.06 17.86
N ASN A 35 21.14 39.70 18.92
CA ASN A 35 20.57 40.67 19.87
C ASN A 35 21.64 41.45 20.67
N LEU A 36 22.90 41.00 20.64
CA LEU A 36 24.01 41.69 21.29
C LEU A 36 24.70 42.72 20.39
N GLU A 37 24.28 42.87 19.13
CA GLU A 37 24.97 43.64 18.07
C GLU A 37 26.44 43.22 17.84
N ASN A 38 26.88 42.10 18.44
CA ASN A 38 28.28 41.66 18.42
C ASN A 38 28.61 40.80 17.20
N ILE A 39 27.61 40.14 16.63
CA ILE A 39 27.70 39.62 15.28
C ILE A 39 26.88 40.59 14.44
N LYS A 40 27.55 41.58 13.83
CA LYS A 40 27.12 42.16 12.57
C LYS A 40 27.84 41.33 11.52
N PRO A 41 27.28 40.19 11.07
CA PRO A 41 27.95 39.50 10.00
C PRO A 41 27.99 40.51 8.85
N GLU A 42 29.16 40.76 8.28
CA GLU A 42 29.30 41.65 7.11
C GLU A 42 28.38 41.21 5.95
N SER A 43 27.85 39.99 6.06
CA SER A 43 26.94 39.30 5.14
C SER A 43 25.45 39.32 5.51
N LEU A 44 24.98 39.92 6.62
CA LEU A 44 23.54 40.15 6.88
C LEU A 44 23.22 41.66 6.90
N LYS A 45 22.41 42.11 5.95
CA LYS A 45 21.95 43.51 5.81
C LYS A 45 20.75 43.85 6.70
N GLY A 46 20.17 42.91 7.47
CA GLY A 46 19.11 43.22 8.45
C GLY A 46 18.48 42.03 9.20
N PHE A 47 17.55 42.33 10.12
CA PHE A 47 16.81 41.36 10.97
C PHE A 47 15.97 40.36 10.16
N THR A 48 15.43 40.82 9.03
CA THR A 48 14.65 39.99 8.10
C THR A 48 15.51 38.87 7.54
N GLU A 49 16.76 39.14 7.14
CA GLU A 49 17.68 38.12 6.59
C GLU A 49 18.15 37.10 7.64
N LEU A 50 18.25 37.47 8.92
CA LEU A 50 18.50 36.51 10.00
C LEU A 50 17.26 35.63 10.24
N SER A 51 16.07 36.24 10.25
CA SER A 51 14.81 35.51 10.36
C SER A 51 14.60 34.62 9.14
N ASP A 52 14.99 35.04 7.95
CA ASP A 52 14.90 34.31 6.67
C ASP A 52 15.93 33.17 6.59
N ALA A 53 17.18 33.42 7.01
CA ALA A 53 18.22 32.39 7.17
C ALA A 53 17.84 31.35 8.24
N LEU A 54 17.17 31.78 9.33
CA LEU A 54 16.68 30.89 10.39
C LEU A 54 15.31 30.26 10.09
N SER A 55 14.53 30.85 9.18
CA SER A 55 13.20 30.36 8.78
C SER A 55 13.21 29.64 7.45
N GLY A 56 14.37 29.53 6.80
CA GLY A 56 14.61 28.76 5.58
C GLY A 56 13.92 29.33 4.34
N SER A 57 13.80 30.66 4.21
CA SER A 57 13.44 31.30 2.94
C SER A 57 14.71 31.50 2.10
N THR A 58 14.66 31.05 0.85
CA THR A 58 15.82 30.91 -0.03
C THR A 58 16.44 32.26 -0.38
N TYR A 59 17.65 32.51 0.12
CA TYR A 59 18.50 33.60 -0.38
C TYR A 59 19.47 33.01 -1.41
N GLU A 60 19.09 33.08 -2.70
CA GLU A 60 19.87 32.56 -3.84
C GLU A 60 21.04 33.48 -4.25
N ASP A 61 21.83 34.00 -3.30
CA ASP A 61 22.98 34.85 -3.66
C ASP A 61 24.25 33.99 -3.86
N GLY A 62 24.32 33.32 -5.02
CA GLY A 62 25.60 32.91 -5.64
C GLY A 62 26.32 31.68 -5.10
N GLY A 63 25.61 30.70 -4.50
CA GLY A 63 26.15 29.36 -4.22
C GLY A 63 27.21 29.28 -3.11
N LYS A 64 27.37 30.32 -2.30
CA LYS A 64 28.26 30.27 -1.11
C LYS A 64 27.45 29.83 0.11
N SER A 65 27.92 28.79 0.78
CA SER A 65 27.29 28.28 2.01
C SER A 65 27.28 29.34 3.10
N PHE A 66 26.09 29.82 3.42
CA PHE A 66 25.87 30.92 4.34
C PHE A 66 25.74 30.40 5.78
N ASN A 67 24.99 29.31 6.00
CA ASN A 67 24.69 28.87 7.36
C ASN A 67 25.87 28.13 8.02
N CYS A 68 26.64 27.33 7.26
CA CYS A 68 27.85 26.70 7.80
C CYS A 68 28.85 27.76 8.28
N LYS A 69 29.10 28.80 7.47
CA LYS A 69 30.03 29.88 7.84
C LYS A 69 29.52 30.68 9.03
N LEU A 70 28.21 30.98 9.07
CA LEU A 70 27.60 31.66 10.21
C LEU A 70 27.79 30.87 11.51
N LEU A 71 27.58 29.55 11.49
CA LEU A 71 27.80 28.70 12.67
C LEU A 71 29.28 28.62 13.08
N GLU A 72 30.21 28.62 12.11
CA GLU A 72 31.64 28.75 12.39
C GLU A 72 31.95 30.07 13.14
N GLU A 73 31.39 31.20 12.69
CA GLU A 73 31.55 32.51 13.32
C GLU A 73 30.94 32.56 14.72
N VAL A 74 29.73 32.01 14.91
CA VAL A 74 29.04 31.91 16.20
C VAL A 74 29.88 31.14 17.22
N ILE A 75 30.43 29.99 16.82
CA ILE A 75 31.24 29.16 17.72
C ILE A 75 32.57 29.83 18.02
N ASN A 76 33.24 30.42 17.02
CA ASN A 76 34.48 31.17 17.23
C ASN A 76 34.27 32.35 18.19
N PHE A 77 33.18 33.10 18.04
CA PHE A 77 32.81 34.17 18.98
C PHE A 77 32.59 33.63 20.40
N GLY A 78 31.90 32.50 20.54
CA GLY A 78 31.74 31.82 21.82
C GLY A 78 33.09 31.51 22.49
N LYS A 79 34.04 30.98 21.71
CA LYS A 79 35.39 30.63 22.18
C LYS A 79 36.19 31.86 22.60
N THR A 80 36.23 32.92 21.78
CA THR A 80 37.07 34.10 22.04
C THR A 80 36.46 35.05 23.06
N GLU A 81 35.15 35.32 22.99
CA GLU A 81 34.51 36.42 23.73
C GLU A 81 33.69 35.97 24.95
N LEU A 82 33.23 34.71 24.96
CA LEU A 82 32.38 34.18 26.03
C LEU A 82 33.09 33.15 26.92
N GLY A 83 34.34 32.78 26.58
CA GLY A 83 35.09 31.74 27.26
C GLY A 83 34.35 30.41 27.25
N VAL A 84 33.74 30.06 26.11
CA VAL A 84 33.29 28.70 25.81
C VAL A 84 34.55 27.85 25.61
N TYR A 85 34.69 26.80 26.40
CA TYR A 85 35.82 25.89 26.29
C TYR A 85 35.30 24.54 25.80
N GLU A 86 35.93 24.00 24.76
CA GLU A 86 35.79 22.57 24.47
C GLU A 86 36.53 21.81 25.59
N GLU A 87 35.91 20.76 26.15
CA GLU A 87 36.57 19.88 27.11
C GLU A 87 37.76 19.12 26.49
N THR A 88 37.93 19.20 25.16
CA THR A 88 39.07 18.68 24.43
C THR A 88 40.18 19.75 24.33
N PRO A 89 41.46 19.40 24.61
CA PRO A 89 42.57 20.35 24.55
C PRO A 89 42.62 21.06 23.21
N LEU A 90 42.72 22.38 23.26
CA LEU A 90 42.96 23.22 22.09
C LEU A 90 44.32 22.86 21.46
N ASP A 91 44.30 22.26 20.28
CA ASP A 91 45.42 22.38 19.34
C ASP A 91 45.40 23.80 18.76
N LEU A 92 45.83 24.78 19.56
CA LEU A 92 46.23 26.07 19.03
C LEU A 92 47.48 25.83 18.19
N ASN A 93 47.30 25.69 16.88
CA ASN A 93 48.43 25.80 15.96
C ASN A 93 49.10 27.16 16.16
N THR A 94 50.42 27.19 15.97
CA THR A 94 51.31 28.34 16.14
C THR A 94 50.94 29.58 15.32
N ASP A 95 49.97 29.46 14.42
CA ASP A 95 49.66 30.42 13.36
C ASP A 95 48.51 31.36 13.76
N GLY A 96 47.91 31.19 14.94
CA GLY A 96 46.88 32.08 15.48
C GLY A 96 45.49 31.99 14.83
N GLU A 97 45.31 31.12 13.82
CA GLU A 97 43.99 30.83 13.26
C GLU A 97 43.21 29.85 14.16
N SER A 98 42.06 30.28 14.68
CA SER A 98 41.12 29.39 15.38
C SER A 98 40.58 28.34 14.41
N ARG A 99 41.18 27.14 14.40
CA ARG A 99 40.69 26.01 13.62
C ARG A 99 39.70 25.22 14.48
N LEU A 100 38.44 25.18 14.04
CA LEU A 100 37.45 24.27 14.63
C LEU A 100 37.90 22.81 14.42
N CYS A 101 37.68 21.97 15.44
CA CYS A 101 38.05 20.57 15.42
C CYS A 101 37.00 19.72 14.66
N PRO A 102 37.32 18.47 14.28
CA PRO A 102 36.39 17.58 13.59
C PRO A 102 35.05 17.41 14.31
N HIS A 103 35.05 17.28 15.64
CA HIS A 103 33.85 17.18 16.46
C HIS A 103 32.94 18.40 16.29
N THR A 104 33.50 19.61 16.34
CA THR A 104 32.74 20.86 16.13
C THR A 104 32.04 20.87 14.77
N TYR A 105 32.73 20.43 13.71
CA TYR A 105 32.13 20.32 12.38
C TYR A 105 31.02 19.28 12.32
N GLY A 106 31.14 18.19 13.08
CA GLY A 106 30.07 17.23 13.28
C GLY A 106 28.82 17.85 13.91
N GLN A 107 29.00 18.74 14.90
CA GLN A 107 27.91 19.47 15.56
C GLN A 107 27.25 20.50 14.64
N ILE A 108 28.05 21.22 13.84
CA ILE A 108 27.54 22.13 12.80
C ILE A 108 26.72 21.33 11.78
N SER A 109 27.24 20.21 11.29
CA SER A 109 26.53 19.33 10.36
C SER A 109 25.20 18.83 10.95
N MET A 110 25.16 18.47 12.24
CA MET A 110 23.92 18.12 12.94
C MET A 110 22.92 19.26 13.01
N ALA A 111 23.38 20.47 13.33
CA ALA A 111 22.52 21.64 13.41
C ALA A 111 21.91 22.00 12.05
N LEU A 112 22.63 21.76 10.95
CA LEU A 112 22.17 22.04 9.58
C LEU A 112 21.32 20.92 8.97
N TYR A 113 21.13 19.81 9.69
CA TYR A 113 20.40 18.64 9.19
C TYR A 113 18.97 18.99 8.74
N TYR A 114 18.22 19.80 9.50
CA TYR A 114 16.81 20.07 9.18
C TYR A 114 16.58 21.01 7.99
N ASP A 115 17.59 21.78 7.59
CA ASP A 115 17.53 22.62 6.39
C ASP A 115 17.61 21.81 5.09
N THR A 116 18.07 20.55 5.15
CA THR A 116 18.13 19.64 3.98
C THR A 116 16.76 19.25 3.43
N SER A 117 15.72 19.24 4.28
CA SER A 117 14.32 18.97 3.87
C SER A 117 13.76 20.00 2.87
N ARG A 118 14.47 21.11 2.65
CA ARG A 118 14.07 22.24 1.80
C ARG A 118 14.93 22.43 0.55
N GLY A 119 15.68 21.39 0.14
CA GLY A 119 16.48 21.43 -1.08
C GLY A 119 17.85 22.12 -0.92
N LEU A 120 18.23 22.53 0.30
CA LEU A 120 19.60 22.98 0.63
C LEU A 120 20.52 21.78 0.90
N LEU A 121 20.43 20.78 0.02
CA LEU A 121 21.32 19.61 0.01
C LEU A 121 22.75 20.11 -0.21
N GLY A 122 23.54 20.13 0.86
CA GLY A 122 24.95 20.45 0.74
C GLY A 122 25.59 21.17 1.92
N GLU A 123 24.87 21.91 2.75
CA GLU A 123 25.53 22.68 3.83
C GLU A 123 25.96 21.79 5.01
N ASP A 124 25.12 20.83 5.39
CA ASP A 124 25.45 19.80 6.38
C ASP A 124 26.60 18.90 5.90
N ALA A 125 26.57 18.50 4.63
CA ALA A 125 27.63 17.74 3.96
C ALA A 125 28.92 18.56 3.84
N THR A 126 28.82 19.86 3.55
CA THR A 126 29.98 20.77 3.45
C THR A 126 30.66 20.92 4.80
N ALA A 127 29.89 21.14 5.88
CA ALA A 127 30.42 21.17 7.24
C ALA A 127 31.11 19.84 7.57
N ALA A 128 30.49 18.71 7.25
CA ALA A 128 31.07 17.39 7.50
C ALA A 128 32.35 17.14 6.68
N ARG A 129 32.44 17.56 5.41
CA ARG A 129 33.66 17.46 4.58
C ARG A 129 34.82 18.26 5.18
N LYS A 130 34.57 19.51 5.60
CA LYS A 130 35.58 20.33 6.29
C LYS A 130 36.10 19.67 7.57
N GLY A 131 35.20 19.02 8.31
CA GLY A 131 35.58 18.23 9.49
C GLY A 131 36.41 17.00 9.11
N LEU A 132 36.01 16.29 8.05
CA LEU A 132 36.63 15.03 7.62
C LEU A 132 38.07 15.23 7.17
N GLU A 133 38.36 16.33 6.47
CA GLU A 133 39.73 16.72 6.09
C GLU A 133 40.68 16.88 7.28
N LYS A 134 40.13 17.14 8.48
CA LYS A 134 40.87 17.33 9.74
C LYS A 134 40.80 16.11 10.66
N ALA A 135 40.00 15.10 10.32
CA ALA A 135 39.72 13.98 11.19
C ALA A 135 40.86 12.95 11.14
N GLU A 136 41.56 12.76 12.26
CA GLU A 136 42.59 11.72 12.39
C GLU A 136 42.03 10.45 13.03
N LYS A 137 41.11 10.60 13.99
CA LYS A 137 40.55 9.49 14.76
C LYS A 137 39.49 8.72 13.94
N PRO A 138 39.49 7.37 13.97
CA PRO A 138 38.50 6.57 13.25
C PRO A 138 37.04 6.94 13.56
N ARG A 139 36.74 7.26 14.82
CA ARG A 139 35.40 7.69 15.25
C ARG A 139 34.94 8.97 14.54
N ASP A 140 35.82 9.96 14.45
CA ASP A 140 35.49 11.24 13.82
C ASP A 140 35.34 11.05 12.30
N LYS A 141 36.22 10.26 11.68
CA LYS A 141 36.14 9.89 10.26
C LYS A 141 34.84 9.17 9.93
N PHE A 142 34.45 8.17 10.72
CA PHE A 142 33.18 7.46 10.58
C PHE A 142 32.01 8.45 10.68
N PHE A 143 31.95 9.25 11.75
CA PHE A 143 30.79 10.12 11.99
C PHE A 143 30.63 11.17 10.89
N LEU A 144 31.72 11.82 10.47
CA LEU A 144 31.71 12.84 9.42
C LEU A 144 31.46 12.22 8.04
N GLY A 145 32.09 11.08 7.72
CA GLY A 145 31.83 10.33 6.49
C GLY A 145 30.38 9.88 6.39
N TYR A 146 29.82 9.34 7.47
CA TYR A 146 28.40 8.97 7.57
C TYR A 146 27.48 10.18 7.33
N ARG A 147 27.80 11.36 7.88
CA ARG A 147 26.99 12.57 7.66
C ARG A 147 26.98 12.98 6.19
N ILE A 148 28.13 12.95 5.52
CA ILE A 148 28.22 13.23 4.07
C ILE A 148 27.39 12.19 3.29
N ALA A 149 27.58 10.90 3.58
CA ALA A 149 26.87 9.82 2.91
C ALA A 149 25.35 9.93 3.10
N ARG A 150 24.91 10.24 4.33
CA ARG A 150 23.49 10.44 4.67
C ARG A 150 22.89 11.65 3.94
N ALA A 151 23.62 12.76 3.83
CA ALA A 151 23.15 13.93 3.08
C ALA A 151 22.95 13.60 1.58
N CYS A 152 23.92 12.88 0.98
CA CYS A 152 23.79 12.36 -0.38
C CYS A 152 22.60 11.41 -0.51
N PHE A 153 22.42 10.47 0.44
CA PHE A 153 21.28 9.57 0.49
C PHE A 153 19.94 10.32 0.59
N GLY A 154 19.85 11.36 1.43
CA GLY A 154 18.66 12.19 1.57
C GLY A 154 18.25 12.88 0.28
N SER A 155 19.21 13.19 -0.61
CA SER A 155 18.92 13.72 -1.95
C SER A 155 18.26 12.69 -2.87
N LEU A 156 18.51 11.40 -2.63
CA LEU A 156 17.94 10.27 -3.37
C LEU A 156 16.58 9.90 -2.77
N ASP A 157 16.47 9.94 -1.44
CA ASP A 157 15.25 9.65 -0.67
C ASP A 157 14.25 10.83 -0.64
N ALA A 158 14.40 11.82 -1.54
CA ALA A 158 13.62 13.07 -1.56
C ALA A 158 12.12 12.91 -1.92
N GLY A 159 11.60 11.68 -1.86
CA GLY A 159 10.17 11.47 -1.76
C GLY A 159 9.67 12.05 -0.43
N ASN A 160 9.23 13.31 -0.44
CA ASN A 160 8.37 13.89 0.59
C ASN A 160 7.03 13.12 0.74
N GLY A 161 6.84 12.02 0.00
CA GLY A 161 5.70 11.14 0.12
C GLY A 161 5.56 10.62 1.54
N GLU A 162 4.38 10.85 2.11
CA GLU A 162 3.99 10.37 3.43
C GLU A 162 3.85 8.84 3.49
N SER A 163 3.80 8.16 2.34
CA SER A 163 3.60 6.71 2.24
C SER A 163 4.87 5.94 1.84
N VAL A 164 5.00 4.72 2.37
CA VAL A 164 6.05 3.76 2.00
C VAL A 164 6.03 3.48 0.49
N ASP A 165 4.85 3.37 -0.11
CA ASP A 165 4.68 3.11 -1.56
C ASP A 165 5.29 4.22 -2.42
N SER A 166 5.02 5.50 -2.07
CA SER A 166 5.58 6.65 -2.78
C SER A 166 7.11 6.66 -2.72
N ARG A 167 7.69 6.28 -1.58
CA ARG A 167 9.14 6.20 -1.39
C ARG A 167 9.76 5.03 -2.13
N VAL A 168 9.14 3.84 -2.09
CA VAL A 168 9.58 2.68 -2.90
C VAL A 168 9.51 3.01 -4.39
N GLN A 169 8.50 3.78 -4.82
CA GLN A 169 8.42 4.25 -6.19
C GLN A 169 9.54 5.24 -6.54
N ALA A 170 9.84 6.21 -5.67
CA ALA A 170 10.96 7.12 -5.85
C ALA A 170 12.31 6.38 -5.95
N ILE A 171 12.53 5.38 -5.08
CA ILE A 171 13.67 4.47 -5.14
C ILE A 171 13.74 3.77 -6.50
N TRP A 172 12.61 3.25 -6.99
CA TRP A 172 12.53 2.57 -8.27
C TRP A 172 12.84 3.51 -9.46
N ASP A 173 12.39 4.76 -9.41
CA ASP A 173 12.66 5.75 -10.45
C ASP A 173 14.11 6.23 -10.42
N ASN A 174 14.71 6.35 -9.22
CA ASN A 174 16.13 6.64 -9.07
C ASN A 174 17.02 5.53 -9.66
N MET A 175 16.66 4.25 -9.49
CA MET A 175 17.41 3.12 -10.11
C MET A 175 17.58 3.26 -11.63
N LYS A 176 16.62 3.92 -12.30
CA LYS A 176 16.64 4.14 -13.75
C LYS A 176 17.39 5.39 -14.15
N ASN A 177 17.32 6.44 -13.33
CA ASN A 177 17.69 7.81 -13.74
C ASN A 177 18.91 8.39 -13.02
N ARG A 178 19.37 7.78 -11.91
CA ARG A 178 20.37 8.36 -11.00
C ARG A 178 21.40 7.34 -10.52
N GLN A 179 21.86 6.44 -11.40
CA GLN A 179 22.80 5.38 -11.02
C GLN A 179 24.12 5.93 -10.46
N ASP A 180 24.71 6.94 -11.12
CA ASP A 180 25.96 7.57 -10.68
C ASP A 180 25.85 8.15 -9.26
N ASP A 181 24.73 8.83 -8.95
CA ASP A 181 24.49 9.41 -7.62
C ASP A 181 24.34 8.31 -6.55
N ILE A 182 23.69 7.19 -6.89
CA ILE A 182 23.53 6.04 -5.99
C ILE A 182 24.89 5.37 -5.74
N GLU A 183 25.71 5.21 -6.78
CA GLU A 183 27.08 4.67 -6.67
C GLU A 183 27.97 5.57 -5.81
N GLU A 184 27.91 6.89 -6.00
CA GLU A 184 28.63 7.87 -5.18
C GLU A 184 28.20 7.77 -3.71
N ALA A 185 26.89 7.80 -3.44
CA ALA A 185 26.37 7.68 -2.08
C ALA A 185 26.81 6.35 -1.42
N ARG A 186 26.78 5.24 -2.18
CA ARG A 186 27.23 3.93 -1.69
C ARG A 186 28.72 3.91 -1.41
N GLY A 187 29.53 4.53 -2.26
CA GLY A 187 30.97 4.72 -2.04
C GLY A 187 31.26 5.47 -0.74
N LEU A 188 30.53 6.55 -0.48
CA LEU A 188 30.65 7.34 0.76
C LEU A 188 30.27 6.53 2.00
N PHE A 189 29.19 5.73 1.96
CA PHE A 189 28.85 4.83 3.07
C PHE A 189 29.92 3.76 3.27
N PHE A 190 30.40 3.15 2.18
CA PHE A 190 31.42 2.12 2.23
C PHE A 190 32.70 2.64 2.89
N ASP A 191 33.15 3.86 2.53
CA ASP A 191 34.31 4.48 3.15
C ASP A 191 34.09 4.84 4.62
N ALA A 192 32.88 5.30 4.98
CA ALA A 192 32.55 5.54 6.39
C ALA A 192 32.60 4.23 7.20
N VAL A 193 31.94 3.16 6.75
CA VAL A 193 31.84 1.92 7.51
C VAL A 193 33.15 1.14 7.62
N LYS A 194 34.13 1.36 6.73
CA LYS A 194 35.50 0.82 6.90
C LYS A 194 36.14 1.23 8.23
N GLU A 195 35.84 2.43 8.71
CA GLU A 195 36.37 2.93 9.99
C GLU A 195 35.80 2.17 11.19
N VAL A 196 34.68 1.45 11.04
CA VAL A 196 34.04 0.66 12.12
C VAL A 196 34.98 -0.43 12.63
N GLU A 197 35.75 -1.09 11.76
CA GLU A 197 36.71 -2.11 12.19
C GLU A 197 37.81 -1.54 13.09
N HIS A 198 38.21 -0.29 12.85
CA HIS A 198 39.17 0.42 13.70
C HIS A 198 38.51 0.84 15.03
N ILE A 199 37.26 1.30 14.98
CA ILE A 199 36.50 1.66 16.18
C ILE A 199 36.28 0.43 17.08
N GLU A 200 35.90 -0.74 16.52
CA GLU A 200 35.72 -1.98 17.28
C GLU A 200 37.00 -2.44 17.99
N LYS A 201 38.19 -2.13 17.45
CA LYS A 201 39.48 -2.45 18.07
C LYS A 201 39.80 -1.54 19.25
N ASP A 202 39.44 -0.27 19.15
CA ASP A 202 39.81 0.76 20.12
C ASP A 202 38.73 0.99 21.20
N PHE A 203 37.48 0.59 20.95
CA PHE A 203 36.32 0.87 21.82
C PHE A 203 35.43 -0.36 22.01
N ASP A 204 34.97 -0.56 23.25
CA ASP A 204 33.84 -1.45 23.53
C ASP A 204 32.54 -0.74 23.15
N LEU A 205 32.06 -1.01 21.93
CA LEU A 205 30.83 -0.40 21.38
C LEU A 205 29.58 -0.64 22.24
N ASN A 206 29.58 -1.61 23.15
CA ASN A 206 28.45 -1.83 24.06
C ASN A 206 28.34 -0.73 25.12
N GLN A 207 29.40 0.04 25.36
CA GLN A 207 29.40 1.22 26.23
C GLN A 207 28.88 2.49 25.52
N TYR A 208 28.66 2.43 24.20
CA TYR A 208 28.26 3.55 23.36
C TYR A 208 27.06 3.20 22.47
N PRO A 209 25.86 2.99 23.06
CA PRO A 209 24.68 2.52 22.33
C PRO A 209 24.25 3.47 21.20
N GLU A 210 24.47 4.78 21.32
CA GLU A 210 24.14 5.77 20.29
C GLU A 210 25.05 5.64 19.06
N LEU A 211 26.35 5.37 19.28
CA LEU A 211 27.30 5.14 18.19
C LEU A 211 26.98 3.83 17.48
N LYS A 212 26.69 2.77 18.26
CA LYS A 212 26.29 1.46 17.73
C LYS A 212 25.02 1.56 16.87
N SER A 213 24.00 2.28 17.34
CA SER A 213 22.77 2.57 16.58
C SER A 213 23.06 3.36 15.28
N THR A 214 23.97 4.33 15.32
CA THR A 214 24.38 5.11 14.13
C THR A 214 25.09 4.22 13.10
N ILE A 215 25.99 3.34 13.53
CA ILE A 215 26.68 2.37 12.66
C ILE A 215 25.68 1.41 12.02
N ASN A 216 24.74 0.87 12.80
CA ASN A 216 23.68 0.03 12.26
C ASN A 216 22.87 0.76 11.17
N LEU A 217 22.46 2.00 11.41
CA LEU A 217 21.70 2.78 10.44
C LEU A 217 22.49 3.04 9.16
N ALA A 218 23.80 3.30 9.27
CA ALA A 218 24.69 3.45 8.12
C ALA A 218 24.72 2.18 7.24
N TYR A 219 24.83 0.99 7.86
CA TYR A 219 24.75 -0.27 7.13
C TYR A 219 23.38 -0.48 6.48
N GLN A 220 22.27 -0.18 7.16
CA GLN A 220 20.94 -0.32 6.55
C GLN A 220 20.73 0.61 5.34
N MET A 221 21.19 1.87 5.43
CA MET A 221 21.16 2.80 4.30
C MET A 221 22.03 2.31 3.13
N MET A 222 23.22 1.77 3.43
CA MET A 222 24.09 1.17 2.42
C MET A 222 23.43 -0.03 1.74
N ALA A 223 22.79 -0.93 2.50
CA ALA A 223 22.05 -2.07 1.95
C ALA A 223 20.94 -1.62 0.99
N LEU A 224 20.24 -0.52 1.32
CA LEU A 224 19.21 0.04 0.46
C LEU A 224 19.77 0.65 -0.84
N LEU A 225 20.99 1.21 -0.81
CA LEU A 225 21.67 1.63 -2.04
C LEU A 225 22.17 0.42 -2.85
N GLU A 226 22.69 -0.61 -2.18
CA GLU A 226 23.20 -1.82 -2.83
C GLU A 226 22.10 -2.61 -3.55
N VAL A 227 20.88 -2.68 -3.02
CA VAL A 227 19.77 -3.35 -3.73
C VAL A 227 19.39 -2.63 -5.04
N GLN A 228 19.62 -1.32 -5.09
CA GLN A 228 19.35 -0.49 -6.26
C GLN A 228 20.40 -0.67 -7.36
N LEU A 229 21.63 -1.04 -7.00
CA LEU A 229 22.75 -1.20 -7.93
C LEU A 229 22.94 -2.67 -8.31
N GLU A 230 22.72 -3.02 -9.58
CA GLU A 230 22.78 -4.40 -10.05
C GLU A 230 24.06 -5.16 -9.67
N GLY A 231 25.23 -4.50 -9.77
CA GLY A 231 26.53 -5.09 -9.44
C GLY A 231 26.79 -5.31 -7.93
N TYR A 232 25.94 -4.78 -7.05
CA TYR A 232 26.13 -4.85 -5.59
C TYR A 232 24.98 -5.57 -4.86
N ARG A 233 23.94 -6.03 -5.57
CA ARG A 233 22.75 -6.66 -4.95
C ARG A 233 23.08 -7.86 -4.06
N ASP A 234 24.11 -8.62 -4.41
CA ASP A 234 24.51 -9.81 -3.65
C ASP A 234 25.13 -9.44 -2.27
N ASN A 235 25.61 -8.20 -2.10
CA ASN A 235 26.18 -7.71 -0.85
C ASN A 235 25.12 -7.39 0.21
N VAL A 236 23.86 -7.17 -0.18
CA VAL A 236 22.80 -6.68 0.71
C VAL A 236 22.65 -7.58 1.96
N SER A 237 22.76 -8.90 1.80
CA SER A 237 22.67 -9.83 2.92
C SER A 237 23.84 -9.67 3.90
N GLU A 238 25.07 -9.55 3.40
CA GLU A 238 26.26 -9.35 4.24
C GLU A 238 26.21 -8.00 4.96
N THR A 239 25.80 -6.96 4.24
CA THR A 239 25.59 -5.61 4.79
C THR A 239 24.53 -5.62 5.91
N MET A 240 23.42 -6.34 5.74
CA MET A 240 22.39 -6.45 6.77
C MET A 240 22.83 -7.32 7.97
N ILE A 241 23.69 -8.33 7.76
CA ILE A 241 24.33 -9.06 8.87
C ILE A 241 25.22 -8.12 9.69
N ALA A 242 26.01 -7.28 9.02
CA ALA A 242 26.83 -6.25 9.68
C ALA A 242 25.95 -5.25 10.44
N ALA A 243 24.84 -4.79 9.85
CA ALA A 243 23.85 -3.98 10.55
C ALA A 243 23.36 -4.68 11.82
N LYS A 244 22.92 -5.94 11.73
CA LYS A 244 22.37 -6.68 12.88
C LYS A 244 23.38 -6.86 14.02
N ARG A 245 24.66 -7.11 13.72
CA ARG A 245 25.74 -7.13 14.73
C ARG A 245 25.83 -5.82 15.52
N MET A 246 25.52 -4.72 14.85
CA MET A 246 25.55 -3.37 15.39
C MET A 246 24.20 -2.96 16.00
N ALA A 247 23.26 -3.89 16.22
CA ALA A 247 22.02 -3.57 16.90
C ALA A 247 22.23 -3.29 18.40
N SER A 248 21.53 -2.27 18.89
CA SER A 248 21.31 -1.94 20.31
C SER A 248 19.81 -2.00 20.61
N PRO A 249 19.37 -1.98 21.89
CA PRO A 249 17.95 -1.92 22.23
C PRO A 249 17.19 -0.76 21.58
N ASP A 250 17.88 0.34 21.28
CA ASP A 250 17.31 1.54 20.65
C ASP A 250 17.38 1.51 19.12
N THR A 251 17.96 0.46 18.55
CA THR A 251 18.11 0.32 17.10
C THR A 251 16.79 -0.10 16.47
N ARG A 252 16.45 0.53 15.34
CA ARG A 252 15.26 0.21 14.55
C ARG A 252 15.68 -0.34 13.19
N ASP A 253 14.99 -1.36 12.71
CA ASP A 253 15.19 -1.93 11.37
C ASP A 253 14.46 -1.10 10.29
N ARG A 254 14.72 0.22 10.25
CA ARG A 254 13.96 1.24 9.48
C ARG A 254 13.82 0.96 7.99
N TYR A 255 14.77 0.23 7.41
CA TYR A 255 14.82 0.03 5.96
C TYR A 255 14.39 -1.38 5.51
N ILE A 256 13.96 -2.24 6.45
CA ILE A 256 13.57 -3.62 6.10
C ILE A 256 12.37 -3.65 5.16
N ASP A 257 11.33 -2.85 5.41
CA ASP A 257 10.13 -2.81 4.57
C ASP A 257 10.50 -2.43 3.12
N TYR A 258 11.31 -1.39 2.94
CA TYR A 258 11.78 -0.97 1.62
C TYR A 258 12.59 -2.07 0.92
N LEU A 259 13.52 -2.73 1.63
CA LEU A 259 14.31 -3.82 1.07
C LEU A 259 13.42 -4.99 0.61
N ILE A 260 12.44 -5.39 1.42
CA ILE A 260 11.48 -6.46 1.07
C ILE A 260 10.70 -6.08 -0.18
N GLN A 261 10.18 -4.85 -0.26
CA GLN A 261 9.39 -4.41 -1.41
C GLN A 261 10.24 -4.30 -2.68
N VAL A 262 11.46 -3.77 -2.60
CA VAL A 262 12.36 -3.69 -3.76
C VAL A 262 12.75 -5.09 -4.24
N PHE A 263 13.14 -6.01 -3.35
CA PHE A 263 13.40 -7.40 -3.74
C PHE A 263 12.16 -8.09 -4.32
N GLY A 264 10.98 -7.80 -3.77
CA GLY A 264 9.70 -8.31 -4.26
C GLY A 264 9.42 -7.89 -5.70
N ARG A 265 9.59 -6.60 -6.01
CA ARG A 265 9.48 -6.06 -7.38
C ARG A 265 10.53 -6.64 -8.33
N LEU A 266 11.74 -6.91 -7.83
CA LEU A 266 12.81 -7.57 -8.60
C LEU A 266 12.62 -9.09 -8.73
N GLY A 267 11.64 -9.69 -8.05
CA GLY A 267 11.42 -11.13 -8.03
C GLY A 267 12.54 -11.92 -7.33
N LYS A 268 13.30 -11.29 -6.43
CA LYS A 268 14.42 -11.87 -5.68
C LYS A 268 13.94 -12.57 -4.41
N TRP A 269 13.11 -13.60 -4.58
CA TRP A 269 12.40 -14.30 -3.49
C TRP A 269 13.35 -14.92 -2.45
N ASN A 270 14.45 -15.53 -2.89
CA ASN A 270 15.45 -16.11 -1.98
C ASN A 270 16.08 -15.05 -1.07
N ASP A 271 16.30 -13.84 -1.58
CA ASP A 271 16.95 -12.77 -0.83
C ASP A 271 16.00 -12.17 0.22
N ILE A 272 14.68 -12.16 -0.04
CA ILE A 272 13.66 -11.89 0.99
C ILE A 272 13.76 -12.91 2.14
N ILE A 273 13.85 -14.20 1.84
CA ILE A 273 13.99 -15.25 2.88
C ILE A 273 15.29 -15.09 3.67
N LYS A 274 16.41 -14.80 3.00
CA LYS A 274 17.68 -14.52 3.69
C LYS A 274 17.55 -13.31 4.62
N LEU A 275 16.97 -12.21 4.13
CA LEU A 275 16.78 -10.98 4.88
C LEU A 275 15.95 -11.21 6.15
N ILE A 276 14.85 -11.95 6.02
CA ILE A 276 13.98 -12.35 7.13
C ILE A 276 14.75 -13.22 8.15
N ARG A 277 15.63 -14.12 7.72
CA ARG A 277 16.43 -14.92 8.66
C ARG A 277 17.49 -14.09 9.40
N ILE A 278 18.02 -13.05 8.77
CA ILE A 278 18.96 -12.11 9.40
C ILE A 278 18.26 -11.32 10.51
N ILE A 279 17.00 -10.96 10.28
CA ILE A 279 16.20 -10.12 11.18
C ILE A 279 15.26 -11.01 11.98
N GLN A 280 15.66 -11.39 13.19
CA GLN A 280 14.94 -12.36 14.05
C GLN A 280 13.42 -12.16 14.12
N TYR A 281 12.91 -10.92 14.08
CA TYR A 281 11.47 -10.60 14.15
C TYR A 281 11.08 -9.57 13.09
N PRO A 282 11.09 -9.93 11.79
CA PRO A 282 10.96 -8.94 10.73
C PRO A 282 9.52 -8.46 10.54
N LEU A 283 8.54 -9.14 11.14
CA LEU A 283 7.12 -8.86 10.93
C LEU A 283 6.64 -7.59 11.67
N ILE A 284 7.43 -7.07 12.61
CA ILE A 284 7.14 -5.83 13.33
C ILE A 284 8.38 -4.94 13.27
N GLU A 285 8.23 -3.72 12.77
CA GLU A 285 9.21 -2.66 12.96
C GLU A 285 9.00 -2.06 14.35
N SER A 286 9.83 -2.42 15.32
CA SER A 286 9.79 -1.75 16.63
C SER A 286 10.36 -0.33 16.50
N PRO A 287 9.71 0.71 17.06
CA PRO A 287 8.40 0.74 17.74
C PRO A 287 7.24 1.12 16.81
N ASP A 288 7.50 1.29 15.51
CA ASP A 288 6.61 1.93 14.53
C ASP A 288 5.42 1.02 14.10
N GLY A 289 5.46 -0.28 14.43
CA GLY A 289 4.33 -1.20 14.35
C GLY A 289 4.51 -2.32 13.29
N PRO A 290 3.43 -2.86 12.72
CA PRO A 290 3.51 -3.90 11.70
C PRO A 290 4.08 -3.35 10.38
N LEU A 291 4.76 -4.22 9.60
CA LEU A 291 5.20 -3.88 8.24
C LEU A 291 4.06 -3.37 7.34
N HIS A 292 4.40 -2.68 6.25
CA HIS A 292 3.43 -2.38 5.21
C HIS A 292 2.82 -3.66 4.61
N HIS A 293 1.53 -3.59 4.26
CA HIS A 293 0.76 -4.76 3.80
C HIS A 293 1.37 -5.45 2.56
N LYS A 294 1.99 -4.68 1.65
CA LYS A 294 2.68 -5.23 0.46
C LYS A 294 3.89 -6.08 0.84
N SER A 295 4.62 -5.72 1.91
CA SER A 295 5.74 -6.52 2.39
C SER A 295 5.32 -7.90 2.88
N TYR A 296 4.22 -8.01 3.63
CA TYR A 296 3.68 -9.32 3.97
C TYR A 296 3.34 -10.17 2.74
N LYS A 297 2.70 -9.57 1.72
CA LYS A 297 2.39 -10.28 0.48
C LYS A 297 3.66 -10.78 -0.23
N TYR A 298 4.74 -10.00 -0.25
CA TYR A 298 6.03 -10.43 -0.78
C TYR A 298 6.70 -11.52 0.07
N ILE A 299 6.63 -11.43 1.40
CA ILE A 299 7.11 -12.47 2.31
C ILE A 299 6.36 -13.80 2.07
N HIS A 300 5.02 -13.75 2.00
CA HIS A 300 4.19 -14.94 1.77
C HIS A 300 4.55 -15.61 0.45
N ARG A 301 4.68 -14.81 -0.61
CA ARG A 301 5.07 -15.30 -1.94
C ARG A 301 6.48 -15.88 -1.94
N ALA A 302 7.43 -15.23 -1.27
CA ALA A 302 8.79 -15.74 -1.14
C ALA A 302 8.80 -17.10 -0.42
N ALA A 303 8.00 -17.25 0.64
CA ALA A 303 7.88 -18.50 1.39
C ALA A 303 7.37 -19.65 0.52
N ILE A 304 6.34 -19.41 -0.29
CA ILE A 304 5.77 -20.39 -1.22
C ILE A 304 6.79 -20.77 -2.30
N ILE A 305 7.33 -19.79 -3.02
CA ILE A 305 8.25 -20.03 -4.15
C ILE A 305 9.53 -20.73 -3.69
N CYS A 306 10.08 -20.32 -2.55
CA CYS A 306 11.32 -20.87 -2.00
C CYS A 306 11.10 -22.11 -1.13
N LYS A 307 9.85 -22.60 -0.99
CA LYS A 307 9.47 -23.73 -0.13
C LYS A 307 9.91 -23.56 1.34
N ASN A 308 9.92 -22.33 1.85
CA ASN A 308 10.26 -21.99 3.24
C ASN A 308 9.01 -21.63 4.06
N VAL A 309 7.92 -22.37 3.85
CA VAL A 309 6.62 -22.12 4.50
C VAL A 309 6.70 -22.22 6.02
N ASP A 310 7.42 -23.21 6.55
CA ASP A 310 7.52 -23.46 7.99
C ASP A 310 8.33 -22.38 8.72
N ASP A 311 9.36 -21.84 8.07
CA ASP A 311 10.16 -20.74 8.60
C ASP A 311 9.30 -19.49 8.80
N VAL A 312 8.55 -19.09 7.77
CA VAL A 312 7.67 -17.93 7.86
C VAL A 312 6.52 -18.16 8.84
N ARG A 313 6.03 -19.40 8.97
CA ARG A 313 5.03 -19.74 9.99
C ARG A 313 5.57 -19.53 11.40
N ARG A 314 6.79 -20.02 11.69
CA ARG A 314 7.43 -19.81 13.01
C ARG A 314 7.52 -18.34 13.36
N LEU A 315 7.84 -17.47 12.39
CA LEU A 315 7.90 -16.03 12.64
C LEU A 315 6.58 -15.48 13.18
N TYR A 316 5.43 -15.93 12.66
CA TYR A 316 4.12 -15.52 13.18
C TYR A 316 3.81 -16.07 14.59
N GLU A 317 4.44 -17.19 14.97
CA GLU A 317 4.24 -17.85 16.27
C GLU A 317 5.16 -17.30 17.36
N GLU A 318 6.34 -16.83 16.96
CA GLU A 318 7.42 -16.38 17.86
C GLU A 318 7.46 -14.85 18.03
N VAL A 319 6.52 -14.10 17.44
CA VAL A 319 6.50 -12.62 17.53
C VAL A 319 6.49 -12.13 18.98
N ASP A 320 7.49 -11.33 19.34
CA ASP A 320 7.55 -10.64 20.62
C ASP A 320 6.84 -9.28 20.58
N PHE A 321 5.62 -9.24 21.12
CA PHE A 321 4.83 -8.01 21.23
C PHE A 321 5.25 -7.11 22.40
N THR A 322 6.24 -7.48 23.22
CA THR A 322 6.72 -6.63 24.32
C THR A 322 7.52 -5.44 23.80
N ALA A 323 8.13 -5.57 22.62
CA ALA A 323 8.86 -4.50 21.92
C ALA A 323 7.95 -3.50 21.18
N VAL A 324 6.64 -3.73 21.15
CA VAL A 324 5.64 -2.80 20.57
C VAL A 324 5.12 -1.88 21.67
N ASP A 325 4.99 -0.60 21.34
CA ASP A 325 4.36 0.37 22.22
C ASP A 325 2.98 -0.13 22.70
N GLU A 326 2.68 0.08 23.98
CA GLU A 326 1.47 -0.44 24.61
C GLU A 326 0.21 0.04 23.90
N SER A 327 0.22 1.29 23.42
CA SER A 327 -0.91 1.88 22.68
C SER A 327 -1.17 1.18 21.33
N GLN A 328 -0.13 0.62 20.71
CA GLN A 328 -0.20 -0.02 19.39
C GLN A 328 -0.24 -1.55 19.47
N ARG A 329 0.05 -2.14 20.63
CA ARG A 329 0.20 -3.60 20.79
C ARG A 329 -1.01 -4.39 20.33
N ASN A 330 -2.22 -3.95 20.67
CA ASN A 330 -3.45 -4.61 20.23
C ASN A 330 -3.63 -4.51 18.71
N THR A 331 -3.27 -3.35 18.14
CA THR A 331 -3.27 -3.13 16.69
C THR A 331 -2.31 -4.06 15.96
N ALA A 332 -1.07 -4.13 16.42
CA ALA A 332 -0.08 -5.06 15.87
C ALA A 332 -0.55 -6.51 15.96
N LYS A 333 -1.16 -6.92 17.09
CA LYS A 333 -1.66 -8.29 17.29
C LYS A 333 -2.70 -8.70 16.26
N TYR A 334 -3.78 -7.92 16.10
CA TYR A 334 -4.82 -8.31 15.14
C TYR A 334 -4.34 -8.17 13.70
N MET A 335 -3.50 -7.17 13.39
CA MET A 335 -2.93 -7.02 12.04
C MET A 335 -2.10 -8.23 11.67
N LEU A 336 -1.23 -8.70 12.57
CA LEU A 336 -0.46 -9.93 12.33
C LEU A 336 -1.34 -11.17 12.24
N GLU A 337 -2.43 -11.23 13.00
CA GLU A 337 -3.37 -12.34 12.90
C GLU A 337 -4.12 -12.34 11.55
N ILE A 338 -4.46 -11.18 11.00
CA ILE A 338 -4.98 -11.04 9.62
C ILE A 338 -3.93 -11.54 8.63
N GLN A 339 -2.69 -11.07 8.74
CA GLN A 339 -1.61 -11.46 7.82
C GLN A 339 -1.27 -12.95 7.92
N ARG A 340 -1.32 -13.54 9.12
CA ARG A 340 -1.22 -14.98 9.33
C ARG A 340 -2.38 -15.72 8.65
N GLY A 341 -3.61 -15.23 8.78
CA GLY A 341 -4.77 -15.81 8.12
C GLY A 341 -4.63 -15.81 6.59
N LEU A 342 -4.14 -14.71 6.03
CA LEU A 342 -3.84 -14.58 4.60
C LEU A 342 -2.73 -15.56 4.16
N PHE A 343 -1.65 -15.66 4.95
CA PHE A 343 -0.56 -16.59 4.71
C PHE A 343 -1.03 -18.05 4.72
N GLU A 344 -1.71 -18.48 5.78
CA GLU A 344 -2.21 -19.85 5.91
C GLU A 344 -3.20 -20.20 4.78
N ARG A 345 -4.00 -19.22 4.32
CA ARG A 345 -4.87 -19.41 3.15
C ARG A 345 -4.05 -19.63 1.88
N SER A 346 -3.01 -18.84 1.66
CA SER A 346 -2.15 -18.92 0.47
C SER A 346 -1.37 -20.25 0.36
N VAL A 347 -1.05 -20.89 1.50
CA VAL A 347 -0.38 -22.19 1.53
C VAL A 347 -1.37 -23.37 1.63
N GLY A 348 -2.66 -23.13 1.35
CA GLY A 348 -3.69 -24.17 1.33
C GLY A 348 -4.19 -24.66 2.70
N ARG A 349 -3.72 -24.09 3.82
CA ARG A 349 -4.14 -24.46 5.18
C ARG A 349 -5.40 -23.73 5.62
N VAL A 350 -6.49 -23.97 4.90
CA VAL A 350 -7.78 -23.27 5.04
C VAL A 350 -8.34 -23.32 6.46
N LYS A 351 -8.25 -24.45 7.17
CA LYS A 351 -8.68 -24.58 8.58
C LYS A 351 -7.91 -23.62 9.50
N ALA A 352 -6.60 -23.46 9.30
CA ALA A 352 -5.78 -22.54 10.08
C ALA A 352 -6.11 -21.08 9.75
N ALA A 353 -6.24 -20.75 8.47
CA ALA A 353 -6.65 -19.41 8.01
C ALA A 353 -8.00 -18.99 8.60
N ARG A 354 -8.99 -19.89 8.54
CA ARG A 354 -10.32 -19.70 9.14
C ARG A 354 -10.23 -19.40 10.64
N ARG A 355 -9.47 -20.19 11.41
CA ARG A 355 -9.26 -19.94 12.84
C ARG A 355 -8.66 -18.55 13.09
N SER A 356 -7.69 -18.14 12.27
CA SER A 356 -7.10 -16.81 12.35
C SER A 356 -8.10 -15.68 12.14
N PHE A 357 -8.91 -15.74 11.08
CA PHE A 357 -9.92 -14.71 10.84
C PHE A 357 -11.01 -14.67 11.92
N TYR A 358 -11.42 -15.81 12.47
CA TYR A 358 -12.34 -15.81 13.62
C TYR A 358 -11.73 -15.14 14.86
N ARG A 359 -10.45 -15.39 15.16
CA ARG A 359 -9.74 -14.69 16.26
C ARG A 359 -9.76 -13.17 16.07
N VAL A 360 -9.63 -12.68 14.84
CA VAL A 360 -9.74 -11.24 14.53
C VAL A 360 -11.16 -10.74 14.79
N LEU A 361 -12.19 -11.45 14.31
CA LEU A 361 -13.59 -11.10 14.52
C LEU A 361 -14.02 -11.15 16.00
N ASP A 362 -13.39 -12.00 16.81
CA ASP A 362 -13.59 -12.07 18.27
C ASP A 362 -12.81 -11.00 19.06
N SER A 363 -11.89 -10.30 18.40
CA SER A 363 -11.06 -9.26 19.01
C SER A 363 -11.67 -7.88 18.86
N LYS A 364 -11.32 -6.97 19.79
CA LYS A 364 -11.62 -5.52 19.66
C LYS A 364 -10.64 -4.86 18.69
N CYS A 365 -10.73 -5.20 17.42
CA CYS A 365 -9.89 -4.62 16.37
C CYS A 365 -10.58 -3.42 15.67
N SER A 366 -9.83 -2.74 14.80
CA SER A 366 -10.36 -1.61 14.02
C SER A 366 -11.40 -2.07 12.99
N THR A 367 -12.28 -1.14 12.59
CA THR A 367 -13.25 -1.34 11.51
C THR A 367 -12.63 -1.93 10.25
N ALA A 368 -11.45 -1.43 9.85
CA ALA A 368 -10.76 -1.91 8.65
C ALA A 368 -10.30 -3.38 8.81
N GLY A 369 -9.71 -3.74 9.96
CA GLY A 369 -9.26 -5.11 10.24
C GLY A 369 -10.40 -6.13 10.24
N LEU A 370 -11.54 -5.76 10.84
CA LEU A 370 -12.76 -6.58 10.83
C LEU A 370 -13.24 -6.87 9.41
N ARG A 371 -13.32 -5.83 8.56
CA ARG A 371 -13.76 -5.97 7.15
C ARG A 371 -12.84 -6.91 6.38
N VAL A 372 -11.53 -6.75 6.49
CA VAL A 372 -10.54 -7.61 5.80
C VAL A 372 -10.69 -9.08 6.24
N ALA A 373 -10.79 -9.33 7.55
CA ALA A 373 -10.98 -10.68 8.07
C ALA A 373 -12.30 -11.30 7.61
N ALA A 374 -13.40 -10.55 7.67
CA ALA A 374 -14.72 -11.00 7.25
C ALA A 374 -14.76 -11.35 5.76
N VAL A 375 -14.22 -10.50 4.89
CA VAL A 375 -14.18 -10.75 3.44
C VAL A 375 -13.39 -12.01 3.12
N ASN A 376 -12.25 -12.21 3.77
CA ASN A 376 -11.43 -13.41 3.57
C ASN A 376 -12.10 -14.68 4.10
N LEU A 377 -12.78 -14.59 5.24
CA LEU A 377 -13.57 -15.68 5.77
C LEU A 377 -14.75 -16.02 4.85
N SER A 378 -15.47 -15.03 4.33
CA SER A 378 -16.55 -15.24 3.36
C SER A 378 -16.06 -15.89 2.07
N ASN A 379 -14.86 -15.54 1.58
CA ASN A 379 -14.24 -16.24 0.45
C ASN A 379 -13.96 -17.73 0.76
N ILE A 380 -13.50 -18.05 1.97
CA ILE A 380 -13.30 -19.44 2.43
C ILE A 380 -14.64 -20.19 2.44
N VAL A 381 -15.68 -19.58 3.01
CA VAL A 381 -17.02 -20.18 3.11
C VAL A 381 -17.65 -20.38 1.73
N LEU A 382 -17.50 -19.41 0.83
CA LEU A 382 -17.98 -19.51 -0.55
C LEU A 382 -17.27 -20.64 -1.32
N ARG A 383 -15.96 -20.81 -1.11
CA ARG A 383 -15.21 -21.93 -1.70
C ARG A 383 -15.71 -23.27 -1.17
N LYS A 384 -15.86 -23.42 0.16
CA LYS A 384 -16.46 -24.61 0.79
C LYS A 384 -17.81 -24.97 0.17
N PHE A 385 -18.64 -23.97 -0.12
CA PHE A 385 -19.92 -24.17 -0.77
C PHE A 385 -19.83 -24.66 -2.22
N HIS A 386 -18.91 -24.13 -3.02
CA HIS A 386 -18.69 -24.59 -4.39
C HIS A 386 -18.14 -26.02 -4.43
N ASP A 387 -17.23 -26.37 -3.52
CA ASP A 387 -16.58 -27.68 -3.47
C ASP A 387 -17.51 -28.78 -2.90
N THR A 388 -18.49 -28.38 -2.09
CA THR A 388 -19.45 -29.28 -1.49
C THR A 388 -20.45 -29.84 -2.50
N LYS A 389 -20.74 -31.15 -2.44
CA LYS A 389 -21.76 -31.81 -3.26
C LYS A 389 -23.15 -31.91 -2.60
N THR A 390 -23.22 -31.99 -1.27
CA THR A 390 -24.48 -32.23 -0.56
C THR A 390 -25.20 -30.94 -0.19
N PHE A 391 -26.54 -31.00 -0.14
CA PHE A 391 -27.37 -29.85 0.20
C PHE A 391 -27.14 -29.37 1.64
N GLU A 392 -26.98 -30.32 2.58
CA GLU A 392 -26.83 -30.04 4.01
C GLU A 392 -25.55 -29.24 4.30
N LYS A 393 -24.42 -29.65 3.70
CA LYS A 393 -23.14 -28.96 3.84
C LYS A 393 -23.18 -27.58 3.16
N LYS A 394 -23.93 -27.41 2.05
CA LYS A 394 -24.16 -26.09 1.43
C LYS A 394 -24.98 -25.17 2.33
N GLN A 395 -26.01 -25.71 2.97
CA GLN A 395 -26.83 -24.97 3.93
C GLN A 395 -26.03 -24.60 5.20
N GLU A 396 -25.11 -25.47 5.65
CA GLU A 396 -24.16 -25.15 6.71
C GLU A 396 -23.25 -23.98 6.35
N ALA A 397 -22.65 -24.02 5.14
CA ALA A 397 -21.82 -22.91 4.65
C ALA A 397 -22.62 -21.59 4.56
N LYS A 398 -23.88 -21.63 4.10
CA LYS A 398 -24.75 -20.45 4.11
C LYS A 398 -24.96 -19.89 5.53
N ARG A 399 -25.29 -20.75 6.50
CA ARG A 399 -25.48 -20.32 7.91
C ARG A 399 -24.21 -19.75 8.51
N GLU A 400 -23.06 -20.32 8.18
CA GLU A 400 -21.75 -19.80 8.61
C GLU A 400 -21.51 -18.39 8.07
N LEU A 401 -21.83 -18.14 6.79
CA LEU A 401 -21.73 -16.81 6.19
C LEU A 401 -22.68 -15.80 6.85
N GLU A 402 -23.93 -16.21 7.10
CA GLU A 402 -24.92 -15.37 7.80
C GLU A 402 -24.42 -14.98 9.20
N ASP A 403 -23.83 -15.91 9.96
CA ASP A 403 -23.23 -15.62 11.27
C ASP A 403 -22.06 -14.61 11.18
N VAL A 404 -21.22 -14.72 10.14
CA VAL A 404 -20.14 -13.75 9.90
C VAL A 404 -20.71 -12.36 9.63
N ILE A 405 -21.72 -12.23 8.76
CA ILE A 405 -22.37 -10.95 8.45
C ILE A 405 -23.00 -10.36 9.72
N ASP A 406 -23.74 -11.16 10.48
CA ASP A 406 -24.38 -10.73 11.72
C ASP A 406 -23.36 -10.29 12.77
N LYS A 407 -22.22 -10.98 12.86
CA LYS A 407 -21.14 -10.63 13.79
C LYS A 407 -20.50 -9.29 13.42
N VAL A 408 -20.21 -9.05 12.15
CA VAL A 408 -19.72 -7.76 11.66
C VAL A 408 -20.74 -6.67 11.94
N HIS A 409 -22.02 -6.91 11.66
CA HIS A 409 -23.09 -5.95 11.95
C HIS A 409 -23.17 -5.61 13.46
N ARG A 410 -23.09 -6.61 14.35
CA ARG A 410 -23.06 -6.37 15.80
C ARG A 410 -21.84 -5.57 16.26
N MET A 411 -20.68 -5.77 15.63
CA MET A 411 -19.41 -5.12 16.00
C MET A 411 -19.33 -3.66 15.53
N HIS A 412 -19.81 -3.36 14.33
CA HIS A 412 -19.81 -2.00 13.78
C HIS A 412 -21.05 -1.18 14.19
N GLY A 413 -22.13 -1.84 14.63
CA GLY A 413 -23.36 -1.18 15.00
C GLY A 413 -24.10 -0.59 13.79
N PHE A 414 -24.75 0.56 14.02
CA PHE A 414 -25.66 1.19 13.05
C PHE A 414 -24.96 1.76 11.80
N GLU A 415 -23.63 1.95 11.85
CA GLU A 415 -22.86 2.49 10.72
C GLU A 415 -22.60 1.43 9.64
N PHE A 416 -22.70 0.14 9.99
CA PHE A 416 -22.52 -0.93 9.02
C PHE A 416 -23.83 -1.23 8.29
N THR A 417 -23.81 -0.96 6.99
CA THR A 417 -24.88 -1.31 6.06
C THR A 417 -24.50 -2.58 5.28
N PRO A 418 -25.02 -3.76 5.63
CA PRO A 418 -24.70 -5.01 4.95
C PRO A 418 -24.90 -4.94 3.44
N GLU A 419 -25.93 -4.22 3.00
CA GLU A 419 -26.31 -4.07 1.60
C GLU A 419 -25.23 -3.41 0.73
N LEU A 420 -24.39 -2.55 1.33
CA LEU A 420 -23.26 -1.88 0.69
C LEU A 420 -21.94 -2.65 0.85
N SER A 421 -21.93 -3.70 1.68
CA SER A 421 -20.71 -4.45 1.99
C SER A 421 -20.46 -5.54 0.96
N ALA A 422 -19.18 -5.76 0.62
CA ALA A 422 -18.76 -6.88 -0.21
C ALA A 422 -19.17 -8.27 0.36
N LEU A 423 -19.49 -8.35 1.67
CA LEU A 423 -20.00 -9.57 2.30
C LEU A 423 -21.36 -10.03 1.79
N ILE A 424 -22.15 -9.12 1.19
CA ILE A 424 -23.47 -9.47 0.66
C ILE A 424 -23.40 -10.28 -0.63
N VAL A 425 -22.31 -10.12 -1.39
CA VAL A 425 -22.12 -10.78 -2.69
C VAL A 425 -22.13 -12.30 -2.56
N PRO A 426 -21.34 -12.93 -1.66
CA PRO A 426 -21.45 -14.36 -1.41
C PRO A 426 -22.86 -14.77 -1.07
N LEU A 427 -23.56 -14.06 -0.17
CA LEU A 427 -24.91 -14.44 0.25
C LEU A 427 -25.87 -14.43 -0.94
N ALA A 428 -25.76 -13.43 -1.81
CA ALA A 428 -26.50 -13.38 -3.06
C ALA A 428 -26.15 -14.55 -4.00
N ILE A 429 -24.88 -14.95 -4.11
CA ILE A 429 -24.46 -16.15 -4.87
C ILE A 429 -25.11 -17.41 -4.31
N PHE A 430 -25.06 -17.61 -2.99
CA PHE A 430 -25.69 -18.74 -2.31
C PHE A 430 -27.19 -18.80 -2.61
N GLN A 431 -27.88 -17.66 -2.46
CA GLN A 431 -29.32 -17.57 -2.70
C GLN A 431 -29.69 -17.73 -4.18
N HIS A 432 -28.87 -17.22 -5.10
CA HIS A 432 -29.05 -17.39 -6.54
C HIS A 432 -28.97 -18.86 -6.96
N GLN A 433 -28.00 -19.60 -6.41
CA GLN A 433 -27.75 -20.99 -6.81
C GLN A 433 -28.59 -22.02 -6.04
N PHE A 434 -28.94 -21.77 -4.76
CA PHE A 434 -29.57 -22.76 -3.88
C PHE A 434 -30.76 -22.21 -3.07
N GLY A 435 -30.97 -20.90 -3.04
CA GLY A 435 -32.03 -20.28 -2.26
C GLY A 435 -33.35 -20.18 -3.03
N PRO A 436 -34.46 -19.87 -2.34
CA PRO A 436 -35.66 -19.38 -3.00
C PRO A 436 -35.33 -18.16 -3.87
N ALA A 437 -35.80 -18.13 -5.10
CA ALA A 437 -35.60 -17.00 -6.02
C ALA A 437 -36.05 -15.65 -5.40
N ARG A 438 -37.07 -15.68 -4.54
CA ARG A 438 -37.52 -14.53 -3.76
C ARG A 438 -36.43 -13.95 -2.86
N ASP A 439 -35.69 -14.81 -2.17
CA ASP A 439 -34.67 -14.39 -1.21
C ASP A 439 -33.51 -13.71 -1.95
N PHE A 440 -33.05 -14.34 -3.04
CA PHE A 440 -32.05 -13.74 -3.93
C PHE A 440 -32.49 -12.36 -4.44
N LEU A 441 -33.67 -12.24 -5.04
CA LEU A 441 -34.17 -10.96 -5.57
C LEU A 441 -34.35 -9.91 -4.48
N THR A 442 -34.71 -10.31 -3.26
CA THR A 442 -34.85 -9.40 -2.12
C THR A 442 -33.48 -8.88 -1.69
N THR A 443 -32.50 -9.76 -1.49
CA THR A 443 -31.14 -9.40 -1.09
C THR A 443 -30.46 -8.57 -2.18
N ALA A 444 -30.49 -9.04 -3.43
CA ALA A 444 -29.89 -8.36 -4.56
C ALA A 444 -30.56 -7.00 -4.84
N GLY A 445 -31.90 -6.92 -4.71
CA GLY A 445 -32.64 -5.66 -4.86
C GLY A 445 -32.31 -4.64 -3.77
N ARG A 446 -32.18 -5.08 -2.51
CA ARG A 446 -31.76 -4.18 -1.42
C ARG A 446 -30.34 -3.66 -1.63
N SER A 447 -29.40 -4.52 -2.03
CA SER A 447 -28.04 -4.10 -2.37
C SER A 447 -27.99 -3.16 -3.56
N PHE A 448 -28.75 -3.45 -4.63
CA PHE A 448 -28.85 -2.57 -5.79
C PHE A 448 -29.33 -1.17 -5.37
N GLU A 449 -30.44 -1.08 -4.64
CA GLU A 449 -30.99 0.20 -4.18
C GLU A 449 -30.05 0.95 -3.23
N ALA A 450 -29.39 0.23 -2.32
CA ALA A 450 -28.39 0.82 -1.43
C ALA A 450 -27.22 1.41 -2.21
N CYS A 451 -26.67 0.67 -3.20
CA CYS A 451 -25.57 1.15 -4.03
C CYS A 451 -25.97 2.37 -4.86
N ILE A 452 -27.16 2.38 -5.45
CA ILE A 452 -27.66 3.56 -6.17
C ILE A 452 -27.85 4.74 -5.22
N GLY A 453 -28.33 4.50 -4.00
CA GLY A 453 -28.45 5.52 -2.95
C GLY A 453 -27.11 6.12 -2.56
N ALA A 454 -26.09 5.29 -2.34
CA ALA A 454 -24.71 5.73 -2.07
C ALA A 454 -24.15 6.58 -3.21
N LEU A 455 -24.27 6.10 -4.46
CA LEU A 455 -23.87 6.85 -5.67
C LEU A 455 -24.69 8.12 -5.96
N SER A 456 -25.71 8.39 -5.13
CA SER A 456 -26.51 9.61 -5.19
C SER A 456 -26.24 10.54 -4.00
N ASP A 457 -25.40 10.13 -3.06
CA ASP A 457 -24.98 10.94 -1.93
C ASP A 457 -23.73 11.78 -2.29
N ASN A 458 -23.26 12.59 -1.33
CA ASN A 458 -22.07 13.44 -1.53
C ASN A 458 -20.81 12.87 -0.84
N SER A 459 -20.80 11.58 -0.51
CA SER A 459 -19.76 10.90 0.26
C SER A 459 -18.92 9.98 -0.63
N LEU A 460 -17.77 10.49 -1.08
CA LEU A 460 -16.78 9.71 -1.86
C LEU A 460 -16.33 8.41 -1.20
N SER A 461 -16.39 8.35 0.13
CA SER A 461 -15.82 7.25 0.91
C SER A 461 -16.49 5.89 0.67
N ASN A 462 -17.71 5.84 0.12
CA ASN A 462 -18.47 4.61 -0.10
C ASN A 462 -18.64 4.26 -1.59
N ASP A 463 -18.31 5.16 -2.53
CA ASP A 463 -18.63 4.99 -3.96
C ASP A 463 -17.94 3.78 -4.57
N SER A 464 -16.64 3.62 -4.30
CA SER A 464 -15.86 2.53 -4.88
C SER A 464 -16.27 1.15 -4.36
N GLU A 465 -16.56 1.02 -3.06
CA GLU A 465 -17.11 -0.22 -2.51
C GLU A 465 -18.50 -0.49 -3.12
N SER A 466 -19.34 0.55 -3.23
CA SER A 466 -20.69 0.45 -3.80
C SER A 466 -20.69 0.07 -5.28
N LEU A 467 -19.80 0.62 -6.09
CA LEU A 467 -19.64 0.30 -7.50
C LEU A 467 -19.19 -1.16 -7.71
N LEU A 468 -18.29 -1.67 -6.86
CA LEU A 468 -17.88 -3.07 -6.89
C LEU A 468 -19.05 -4.02 -6.55
N VAL A 469 -19.81 -3.71 -5.50
CA VAL A 469 -20.99 -4.50 -5.13
C VAL A 469 -22.06 -4.43 -6.21
N LEU A 470 -22.36 -3.24 -6.73
CA LEU A 470 -23.31 -3.01 -7.82
C LEU A 470 -22.96 -3.83 -9.06
N ALA A 471 -21.70 -3.77 -9.51
CA ALA A 471 -21.20 -4.55 -10.63
C ALA A 471 -21.47 -6.05 -10.44
N ARG A 472 -21.20 -6.59 -9.25
CA ARG A 472 -21.41 -8.01 -8.94
C ARG A 472 -22.88 -8.38 -8.88
N ILE A 473 -23.73 -7.54 -8.29
CA ILE A 473 -25.17 -7.76 -8.22
C ILE A 473 -25.81 -7.75 -9.62
N LEU A 474 -25.44 -6.77 -10.45
CA LEU A 474 -25.88 -6.71 -11.85
C LEU A 474 -25.45 -7.96 -12.63
N TRP A 475 -24.21 -8.40 -12.42
CA TRP A 475 -23.70 -9.61 -13.05
C TRP A 475 -24.47 -10.86 -12.62
N LEU A 476 -24.79 -11.03 -11.34
CA LEU A 476 -25.51 -12.22 -10.85
C LEU A 476 -26.91 -12.33 -11.46
N VAL A 477 -27.64 -11.23 -11.57
CA VAL A 477 -28.97 -11.25 -12.21
C VAL A 477 -28.86 -11.56 -13.70
N ALA A 478 -27.80 -11.08 -14.36
CA ALA A 478 -27.56 -11.35 -15.78
C ALA A 478 -27.10 -12.80 -16.05
N ASP A 479 -26.24 -13.38 -15.21
CA ASP A 479 -25.74 -14.76 -15.35
C ASP A 479 -26.86 -15.80 -15.18
N GLY A 480 -27.85 -15.52 -14.31
CA GLY A 480 -29.02 -16.37 -14.12
C GLY A 480 -29.85 -16.63 -15.39
N GLN A 481 -29.75 -15.75 -16.40
CA GLN A 481 -30.46 -15.92 -17.67
C GLN A 481 -29.87 -17.03 -18.56
N LYS A 482 -28.62 -17.42 -18.35
CA LYS A 482 -27.93 -18.44 -19.18
C LYS A 482 -28.41 -19.86 -18.91
N TYR A 483 -28.77 -20.18 -17.66
CA TYR A 483 -29.24 -21.51 -17.27
C TYR A 483 -30.53 -21.94 -18.01
N GLN A 484 -31.36 -20.97 -18.44
CA GLN A 484 -32.59 -21.24 -19.18
C GLN A 484 -32.35 -21.79 -20.59
N LYS A 485 -31.32 -21.30 -21.30
CA LYS A 485 -31.04 -21.71 -22.69
C LYS A 485 -30.46 -23.12 -22.77
N ASN A 486 -29.73 -23.55 -21.73
CA ASN A 486 -29.07 -24.85 -21.72
C ASN A 486 -29.94 -25.95 -21.08
N GLY A 487 -30.93 -25.61 -20.24
CA GLY A 487 -31.79 -26.55 -19.51
C GLY A 487 -32.85 -27.29 -20.35
N GLN A 488 -33.06 -26.93 -21.62
CA GLN A 488 -33.99 -27.64 -22.52
C GLN A 488 -33.32 -28.75 -23.36
N GLY A 489 -31.99 -28.90 -23.30
CA GLY A 489 -31.25 -29.99 -23.93
C GLY A 489 -30.64 -30.91 -22.89
N THR A 490 -31.32 -32.03 -22.60
CA THR A 490 -30.83 -33.21 -21.87
C THR A 490 -29.93 -32.99 -20.66
N SER A 491 -30.45 -33.37 -19.49
CA SER A 491 -29.76 -33.64 -18.22
C SER A 491 -28.56 -34.57 -18.36
N ASP A 492 -27.50 -34.10 -18.99
CA ASP A 492 -26.17 -34.67 -18.91
C ASP A 492 -25.31 -33.58 -18.26
N CYS A 493 -25.42 -33.49 -16.93
CA CYS A 493 -24.45 -32.83 -16.09
C CYS A 493 -23.15 -33.64 -16.18
N GLY A 494 -22.53 -33.58 -17.35
CA GLY A 494 -21.25 -34.18 -17.63
C GLY A 494 -20.28 -33.78 -16.53
N GLU A 495 -19.63 -34.79 -15.98
CA GLU A 495 -18.47 -34.68 -15.12
C GLU A 495 -17.57 -33.57 -15.65
N ARG A 496 -17.66 -32.39 -15.06
CA ARG A 496 -16.62 -31.39 -15.22
C ARG A 496 -15.41 -32.00 -14.57
N ASP A 497 -14.39 -32.29 -15.37
CA ASP A 497 -13.09 -32.80 -14.97
C ASP A 497 -12.68 -32.19 -13.64
N GLY A 498 -12.91 -32.97 -12.58
CA GLY A 498 -12.58 -32.59 -11.23
C GLY A 498 -11.07 -32.66 -11.12
N TYR A 499 -10.40 -31.52 -11.33
CA TYR A 499 -9.09 -31.31 -10.74
C TYR A 499 -9.28 -31.32 -9.22
N GLY A 500 -9.26 -32.53 -8.68
CA GLY A 500 -9.49 -32.84 -7.28
C GLY A 500 -8.32 -32.40 -6.45
N TYR A 501 -8.30 -31.14 -6.04
CA TYR A 501 -7.84 -30.83 -4.70
C TYR A 501 -8.99 -31.20 -3.75
N SER A 502 -9.08 -32.49 -3.44
CA SER A 502 -9.95 -32.96 -2.35
C SER A 502 -9.44 -32.34 -1.05
N TYR A 503 -10.06 -31.24 -0.63
CA TYR A 503 -9.77 -30.58 0.65
C TYR A 503 -10.33 -31.34 1.85
N ASP A 504 -11.13 -32.39 1.62
CA ASP A 504 -11.84 -33.13 2.66
C ASP A 504 -11.00 -34.28 3.29
N ASP A 505 -9.78 -34.58 2.81
CA ASP A 505 -9.03 -35.80 3.23
C ASP A 505 -7.67 -35.58 3.93
N TYR A 506 -7.26 -34.35 4.23
CA TYR A 506 -6.09 -34.10 5.08
C TYR A 506 -6.55 -33.70 6.49
N ASP A 507 -6.15 -34.50 7.49
CA ASP A 507 -6.36 -34.33 8.94
C ASP A 507 -7.60 -34.97 9.60
N GLU A 508 -7.90 -36.25 9.34
CA GLU A 508 -8.54 -37.12 10.37
C GLU A 508 -7.78 -38.43 10.68
N HIS A 509 -6.56 -38.63 10.15
CA HIS A 509 -5.71 -39.74 10.58
C HIS A 509 -4.60 -39.29 11.53
N GLU A 510 -4.90 -39.36 12.83
CA GLU A 510 -3.88 -39.49 13.87
C GLU A 510 -3.07 -40.77 13.62
N ALA A 511 -1.75 -40.60 13.49
CA ALA A 511 -0.67 -41.54 13.80
C ALA A 511 -0.88 -43.03 13.45
N GLY A 512 -0.27 -43.46 12.35
CA GLY A 512 0.31 -44.80 12.23
C GLY A 512 0.01 -45.54 10.95
N SER A 513 0.98 -45.60 10.02
CA SER A 513 1.54 -46.84 9.46
C SER A 513 2.37 -46.52 8.22
N GLU A 514 3.48 -47.26 8.10
CA GLU A 514 4.40 -47.29 6.98
C GLU A 514 3.66 -47.60 5.67
N ILE A 515 3.92 -46.83 4.62
CA ILE A 515 3.44 -47.13 3.26
C ILE A 515 4.64 -47.59 2.44
N GLU A 516 4.56 -48.85 2.01
CA GLU A 516 5.46 -49.50 1.05
C GLU A 516 5.36 -48.82 -0.33
N GLU A 517 6.53 -48.66 -0.96
CA GLU A 517 6.68 -48.21 -2.34
C GLU A 517 6.08 -49.24 -3.30
N VAL A 518 5.04 -48.84 -4.05
CA VAL A 518 4.55 -49.58 -5.22
C VAL A 518 4.96 -48.81 -6.47
N SER A 519 5.82 -49.44 -7.26
CA SER A 519 6.23 -49.01 -8.60
C SER A 519 5.10 -49.21 -9.61
N GLU A 520 4.77 -48.18 -10.38
CA GLU A 520 3.94 -48.30 -11.59
C GLU A 520 4.75 -47.86 -12.82
N ASP A 521 5.15 -48.85 -13.62
CA ASP A 521 5.46 -48.70 -15.04
C ASP A 521 4.15 -48.93 -15.82
N GLY A 522 3.78 -47.98 -16.68
CA GLY A 522 2.55 -48.08 -17.47
C GLY A 522 2.44 -47.01 -18.55
N GLU A 523 3.32 -47.09 -19.55
CA GLU A 523 3.19 -46.36 -20.81
C GLU A 523 1.88 -46.73 -21.51
N ASN A 524 1.02 -45.74 -21.78
CA ASN A 524 -0.01 -45.85 -22.80
C ASN A 524 -0.15 -44.51 -23.54
N GLU A 525 0.49 -44.45 -24.70
CA GLU A 525 0.23 -43.46 -25.73
C GLU A 525 -1.18 -43.67 -26.31
N ALA A 526 -2.05 -42.67 -26.16
CA ALA A 526 -3.31 -42.60 -26.89
C ALA A 526 -3.35 -41.33 -27.74
N GLU A 527 -3.30 -41.53 -29.05
CA GLU A 527 -3.45 -40.54 -30.12
C GLU A 527 -4.68 -39.63 -29.89
N ARG A 528 -4.44 -38.36 -29.57
CA ARG A 528 -5.48 -37.31 -29.62
C ARG A 528 -5.64 -36.82 -31.05
N ARG A 529 -6.75 -37.24 -31.68
CA ARG A 529 -7.26 -36.66 -32.93
C ARG A 529 -7.60 -35.19 -32.72
N GLN A 530 -6.92 -34.31 -33.47
CA GLN A 530 -7.30 -32.91 -33.66
C GLN A 530 -8.63 -32.85 -34.44
N GLY A 531 -9.72 -32.58 -33.74
CA GLY A 531 -10.95 -32.10 -34.34
C GLY A 531 -11.04 -30.59 -34.12
N GLU A 532 -10.60 -29.81 -35.11
CA GLU A 532 -10.92 -28.38 -35.24
C GLU A 532 -12.43 -28.23 -35.51
N GLY A 533 -13.21 -28.28 -34.44
CA GLY A 533 -14.59 -27.87 -34.44
C GLY A 533 -14.68 -26.51 -33.75
N ASP A 534 -14.81 -25.45 -34.55
CA ASP A 534 -15.23 -24.11 -34.12
C ASP A 534 -16.60 -24.18 -33.42
N LYS A 535 -16.62 -24.61 -32.16
CA LYS A 535 -17.77 -24.48 -31.26
C LYS A 535 -17.76 -23.07 -30.70
N LYS A 536 -18.27 -22.15 -31.51
CA LYS A 536 -18.70 -20.82 -31.10
C LYS A 536 -19.89 -20.97 -30.13
N CYS A 537 -19.62 -21.24 -28.86
CA CYS A 537 -20.61 -21.10 -27.78
C CYS A 537 -20.87 -19.61 -27.53
N GLN A 538 -21.67 -18.97 -28.39
CA GLN A 538 -22.09 -17.58 -28.20
C GLN A 538 -23.39 -17.52 -27.39
N GLU A 539 -23.24 -17.45 -26.08
CA GLU A 539 -24.27 -16.98 -25.15
C GLU A 539 -24.24 -15.45 -25.11
N THR A 540 -25.22 -14.78 -25.69
CA THR A 540 -25.43 -13.35 -25.41
C THR A 540 -26.22 -13.23 -24.11
N MET A 541 -25.50 -12.95 -23.01
CA MET A 541 -26.00 -12.06 -21.96
C MET A 541 -26.53 -10.78 -22.64
N PRO A 542 -27.51 -10.04 -22.09
CA PRO A 542 -27.79 -8.71 -22.62
C PRO A 542 -26.49 -7.92 -22.58
N GLU A 543 -25.85 -7.72 -23.75
CA GLU A 543 -24.52 -7.10 -23.85
C GLU A 543 -24.51 -5.73 -23.16
N SER A 544 -25.68 -5.08 -23.09
CA SER A 544 -25.93 -3.86 -22.34
C SER A 544 -25.65 -3.97 -20.84
N ILE A 545 -26.04 -5.04 -20.14
CA ILE A 545 -25.79 -5.17 -18.69
C ILE A 545 -24.32 -5.46 -18.43
N LEU A 546 -23.68 -6.32 -19.24
CA LEU A 546 -22.25 -6.59 -19.10
C LEU A 546 -21.43 -5.30 -19.24
N TYR A 547 -21.81 -4.47 -20.21
CA TYR A 547 -21.23 -3.16 -20.42
C TYR A 547 -21.40 -2.25 -19.19
N ASP A 548 -22.58 -2.21 -18.58
CA ASP A 548 -22.82 -1.46 -17.34
C ASP A 548 -21.97 -1.98 -16.17
N VAL A 549 -21.76 -3.30 -16.07
CA VAL A 549 -20.88 -3.89 -15.05
C VAL A 549 -19.43 -3.44 -15.26
N GLN A 550 -18.93 -3.48 -16.51
CA GLN A 550 -17.58 -3.01 -16.84
C GLN A 550 -17.43 -1.52 -16.53
N LEU A 551 -18.44 -0.72 -16.85
CA LEU A 551 -18.45 0.71 -16.59
C LEU A 551 -18.48 1.03 -15.10
N ALA A 552 -19.30 0.33 -14.31
CA ALA A 552 -19.31 0.46 -12.85
C ALA A 552 -17.92 0.17 -12.25
N LEU A 553 -17.24 -0.90 -12.70
CA LEU A 553 -15.88 -1.22 -12.26
C LEU A 553 -14.86 -0.17 -12.70
N ALA A 554 -15.01 0.42 -13.89
CA ALA A 554 -14.14 1.49 -14.37
C ALA A 554 -14.31 2.77 -13.53
N CYS A 555 -15.56 3.14 -13.21
CA CYS A 555 -15.87 4.31 -12.39
C CYS A 555 -15.29 4.21 -10.98
N ARG A 556 -14.96 3.00 -10.48
CA ARG A 556 -14.33 2.77 -9.17
C ARG A 556 -13.00 3.52 -8.98
N PHE A 557 -12.31 3.84 -10.07
CA PHE A 557 -11.00 4.53 -10.07
C PHE A 557 -11.13 6.05 -9.99
N TYR A 558 -12.35 6.58 -10.07
CA TYR A 558 -12.61 8.00 -10.12
C TYR A 558 -13.47 8.36 -8.90
N PRO A 559 -12.98 9.20 -7.97
CA PRO A 559 -13.82 9.72 -6.89
C PRO A 559 -14.83 10.69 -7.49
N VAL A 560 -16.09 10.25 -7.60
CA VAL A 560 -17.18 10.99 -8.25
C VAL A 560 -18.22 11.35 -7.19
N THR A 561 -18.25 12.58 -6.69
CA THR A 561 -19.39 13.01 -5.85
C THR A 561 -20.62 13.34 -6.70
N ALA A 562 -21.81 13.26 -6.11
CA ALA A 562 -23.03 13.80 -6.73
C ALA A 562 -22.96 15.32 -7.03
N SER A 563 -22.04 16.06 -6.40
CA SER A 563 -21.78 17.48 -6.67
C SER A 563 -20.73 17.72 -7.77
N GLY A 564 -20.23 16.68 -8.41
CA GLY A 564 -19.25 16.79 -9.48
C GLY A 564 -17.82 17.05 -9.01
N LYS A 565 -17.57 17.16 -7.69
CA LYS A 565 -16.25 17.46 -7.16
C LYS A 565 -15.31 16.27 -7.35
N TYR A 566 -14.38 16.42 -8.28
CA TYR A 566 -13.18 15.61 -8.33
C TYR A 566 -12.34 15.95 -7.09
N GLY A 567 -11.86 14.94 -6.37
CA GLY A 567 -10.85 15.12 -5.31
C GLY A 567 -9.51 15.51 -5.93
N GLY A 568 -9.41 16.72 -6.49
CA GLY A 568 -8.24 17.24 -7.20
C GLY A 568 -6.99 17.45 -6.35
N ASP A 569 -7.07 17.17 -5.05
CA ASP A 569 -6.01 17.43 -4.09
C ASP A 569 -5.07 16.22 -3.89
N GLY A 570 -5.23 15.15 -4.68
CA GLY A 570 -4.26 14.04 -4.76
C GLY A 570 -4.28 13.04 -3.59
N GLU A 571 -5.12 13.24 -2.57
CA GLU A 571 -5.06 12.44 -1.34
C GLU A 571 -6.00 11.22 -1.27
N SER A 572 -6.87 10.98 -2.26
CA SER A 572 -7.74 9.79 -2.21
C SER A 572 -8.05 9.14 -3.56
N GLU A 573 -7.09 9.10 -4.50
CA GLU A 573 -7.18 8.12 -5.59
C GLU A 573 -7.20 6.74 -4.95
N MET A 574 -8.36 6.07 -5.02
CA MET A 574 -8.51 4.75 -4.45
C MET A 574 -7.63 3.78 -5.23
N ARG A 575 -6.50 3.42 -4.64
CA ARG A 575 -5.52 2.54 -5.27
C ARG A 575 -6.05 1.11 -5.23
N ILE A 576 -6.39 0.59 -6.41
CA ILE A 576 -6.71 -0.83 -6.57
C ILE A 576 -5.39 -1.54 -6.84
N THR A 577 -5.01 -2.47 -5.97
CA THR A 577 -3.77 -3.25 -6.14
C THR A 577 -4.06 -4.51 -6.93
N CYS A 578 -3.10 -4.93 -7.76
CA CYS A 578 -3.13 -6.25 -8.36
C CYS A 578 -2.85 -7.31 -7.28
N ASP A 579 -3.73 -8.28 -7.10
CA ASP A 579 -3.57 -9.37 -6.13
C ASP A 579 -2.48 -10.39 -6.48
N VAL A 580 -1.83 -10.25 -7.64
CA VAL A 580 -0.76 -11.14 -8.10
C VAL A 580 0.61 -10.47 -8.06
N CYS A 581 0.77 -9.26 -8.62
CA CYS A 581 2.07 -8.54 -8.56
C CYS A 581 2.14 -7.49 -7.47
N PHE A 582 1.02 -7.13 -6.82
CA PHE A 582 0.93 -6.13 -5.76
C PHE A 582 1.25 -4.69 -6.20
N ASP A 583 1.45 -4.48 -7.51
CA ASP A 583 1.53 -3.15 -8.10
C ASP A 583 0.13 -2.50 -8.09
N ASP A 584 0.12 -1.17 -7.99
CA ASP A 584 -1.10 -0.39 -8.12
C ASP A 584 -1.57 -0.44 -9.58
N ILE A 585 -2.87 -0.69 -9.78
CA ILE A 585 -3.53 -0.60 -11.07
C ILE A 585 -3.94 0.87 -11.22
N GLU A 586 -3.13 1.65 -11.92
CA GLU A 586 -3.39 3.06 -12.11
C GLU A 586 -4.03 3.32 -13.48
N ARG A 587 -4.93 4.32 -13.55
CA ARG A 587 -5.44 4.90 -14.81
C ARG A 587 -5.93 3.84 -15.81
N VAL A 588 -6.94 3.08 -15.40
CA VAL A 588 -7.58 2.10 -16.28
C VAL A 588 -8.15 2.83 -17.50
N SER A 589 -7.76 2.37 -18.67
CA SER A 589 -8.12 2.96 -19.96
C SER A 589 -8.32 1.85 -20.99
N SER A 590 -8.69 2.22 -22.21
CA SER A 590 -8.70 1.29 -23.34
C SER A 590 -7.35 0.60 -23.58
N SER A 591 -6.23 1.24 -23.19
CA SER A 591 -4.87 0.70 -23.34
C SER A 591 -4.31 0.00 -22.10
N ASN A 592 -4.88 0.27 -20.93
CA ASN A 592 -4.46 -0.32 -19.66
C ASN A 592 -5.69 -0.89 -18.95
N LYS A 593 -5.97 -2.18 -19.14
CA LYS A 593 -7.16 -2.82 -18.59
C LYS A 593 -6.87 -3.41 -17.21
N ALA A 594 -7.94 -3.68 -16.49
CA ALA A 594 -7.90 -4.49 -15.29
C ALA A 594 -8.91 -5.62 -15.41
N HIS A 595 -8.70 -6.68 -14.63
CA HIS A 595 -9.58 -7.83 -14.63
C HIS A 595 -9.99 -8.14 -13.20
N THR A 596 -11.30 -8.26 -12.97
CA THR A 596 -11.85 -8.62 -11.67
C THR A 596 -12.47 -10.00 -11.76
N CYS A 597 -12.16 -10.86 -10.80
CA CYS A 597 -12.82 -12.14 -10.68
C CYS A 597 -14.24 -11.94 -10.15
N LEU A 598 -15.23 -12.46 -10.87
CA LEU A 598 -16.64 -12.40 -10.49
C LEU A 598 -17.02 -13.48 -9.48
N THR A 599 -16.19 -14.53 -9.36
CA THR A 599 -16.38 -15.63 -8.41
C THR A 599 -15.81 -15.32 -7.02
N CYS A 600 -14.62 -14.72 -6.93
CA CYS A 600 -14.02 -14.28 -5.66
C CYS A 600 -14.51 -12.87 -5.31
N ILE A 601 -14.66 -12.52 -4.01
CA ILE A 601 -15.32 -11.27 -3.56
C ILE A 601 -14.53 -9.99 -3.86
N ASP A 602 -13.20 -10.06 -3.81
CA ASP A 602 -12.32 -8.90 -4.01
C ASP A 602 -10.98 -9.41 -4.54
N PHE A 603 -10.94 -9.71 -5.84
CA PHE A 603 -9.74 -10.19 -6.51
C PHE A 603 -9.58 -9.46 -7.84
N ASN A 604 -8.58 -8.61 -7.90
CA ASN A 604 -8.30 -7.70 -9.02
C ASN A 604 -6.90 -7.98 -9.55
N VAL A 605 -6.74 -8.01 -10.87
CA VAL A 605 -5.46 -8.30 -11.52
C VAL A 605 -5.21 -7.32 -12.66
N CYS A 606 -3.95 -6.92 -12.82
CA CYS A 606 -3.54 -6.15 -13.99
C CYS A 606 -3.47 -7.06 -15.23
N THR A 607 -3.56 -6.46 -16.42
CA THR A 607 -3.48 -7.20 -17.70
C THR A 607 -2.26 -8.09 -17.80
N ARG A 608 -1.07 -7.58 -17.46
CA ARG A 608 0.18 -8.35 -17.47
C ARG A 608 0.07 -9.63 -16.64
N CYS A 609 -0.51 -9.56 -15.45
CA CYS A 609 -0.69 -10.74 -14.62
C CYS A 609 -1.75 -11.66 -15.22
N TYR A 610 -2.89 -11.12 -15.64
CA TYR A 610 -4.01 -11.90 -16.18
C TYR A 610 -3.64 -12.71 -17.43
N GLU A 611 -2.80 -12.15 -18.30
CA GLU A 611 -2.25 -12.86 -19.47
C GLU A 611 -1.22 -13.92 -19.08
N ALA A 612 -0.53 -13.77 -17.95
CA ALA A 612 0.46 -14.72 -17.44
C ALA A 612 -0.16 -15.84 -16.56
N ARG A 613 -1.48 -16.01 -16.59
CA ARG A 613 -2.22 -16.89 -15.65
C ARG A 613 -1.98 -18.38 -15.82
N ASP A 614 -1.48 -18.79 -16.98
CA ASP A 614 -1.20 -20.20 -17.30
C ASP A 614 0.08 -20.72 -16.61
N THR A 615 0.70 -19.91 -15.74
CA THR A 615 1.90 -20.28 -14.99
C THR A 615 1.54 -20.74 -13.57
N ASP A 616 2.34 -21.62 -12.98
CA ASP A 616 2.21 -22.10 -11.58
C ASP A 616 2.04 -20.99 -10.52
N ARG A 617 2.29 -19.73 -10.90
CA ARG A 617 2.16 -18.53 -10.05
C ARG A 617 0.72 -18.18 -9.68
N TRP A 618 -0.29 -18.75 -10.33
CA TRP A 618 -1.70 -18.34 -10.19
C TRP A 618 -2.59 -19.26 -9.36
N ILE A 619 -2.20 -20.53 -9.26
CA ILE A 619 -3.05 -21.63 -8.77
C ILE A 619 -3.57 -21.37 -7.34
N ASP A 620 -2.79 -20.68 -6.52
CA ASP A 620 -3.14 -20.46 -5.11
C ASP A 620 -4.10 -19.29 -4.87
N ALA A 621 -4.17 -18.35 -5.82
CA ALA A 621 -4.85 -17.07 -5.61
C ALA A 621 -6.28 -17.07 -6.18
N CYS A 622 -6.44 -17.49 -7.43
CA CYS A 622 -7.73 -17.60 -8.10
C CYS A 622 -7.61 -18.51 -9.34
N PRO A 623 -8.30 -19.67 -9.39
CA PRO A 623 -8.22 -20.61 -10.51
C PRO A 623 -8.59 -20.00 -11.86
N GLU A 624 -8.00 -20.49 -12.95
CA GLU A 624 -8.35 -20.09 -14.32
C GLU A 624 -9.82 -20.40 -14.65
N THR A 625 -10.40 -21.42 -14.00
CA THR A 625 -11.81 -21.79 -14.17
C THR A 625 -12.79 -20.74 -13.66
N HIS A 626 -12.32 -19.74 -12.91
CA HIS A 626 -13.15 -18.63 -12.45
C HIS A 626 -13.47 -17.67 -13.60
N LYS A 627 -14.65 -17.03 -13.51
CA LYS A 627 -15.07 -16.04 -14.51
C LYS A 627 -14.42 -14.69 -14.18
N TYR A 628 -13.72 -14.12 -15.16
CA TYR A 628 -13.14 -12.78 -15.06
C TYR A 628 -13.88 -11.80 -15.96
N LEU A 629 -13.98 -10.56 -15.50
CA LEU A 629 -14.43 -9.44 -16.29
C LEU A 629 -13.28 -8.49 -16.54
N THR A 630 -13.00 -8.22 -17.82
CA THR A 630 -12.07 -7.18 -18.27
C THR A 630 -12.78 -5.83 -18.29
N TYR A 631 -12.16 -4.77 -17.78
CA TYR A 631 -12.67 -3.41 -17.80
C TYR A 631 -11.54 -2.37 -17.93
N PRO A 632 -11.81 -1.12 -18.36
CA PRO A 632 -13.09 -0.59 -18.84
C PRO A 632 -13.53 -1.24 -20.18
N PRO A 633 -14.72 -0.92 -20.72
CA PRO A 633 -15.08 -1.22 -22.12
C PRO A 633 -14.05 -0.67 -23.13
N ASP A 634 -14.01 -1.20 -24.35
CA ASP A 634 -13.01 -0.82 -25.38
C ASP A 634 -13.23 0.55 -26.02
N ASP A 635 -14.45 1.06 -25.94
CA ASP A 635 -14.86 2.38 -26.39
C ASP A 635 -14.81 3.44 -25.28
N PHE A 636 -14.57 3.05 -24.03
CA PHE A 636 -14.40 3.97 -22.92
C PHE A 636 -13.03 4.67 -22.99
N GLU A 637 -13.04 6.00 -22.88
CA GLU A 637 -11.84 6.82 -22.98
C GLU A 637 -11.39 7.33 -21.61
N THR A 638 -12.27 8.06 -20.92
CA THR A 638 -11.96 8.73 -19.65
C THR A 638 -13.25 9.17 -18.93
N ILE A 639 -13.09 9.68 -17.71
CA ILE A 639 -14.10 10.49 -17.02
C ILE A 639 -13.62 11.94 -17.00
N GLU A 640 -14.49 12.89 -17.31
CA GLU A 640 -14.18 14.32 -17.27
C GLU A 640 -15.21 15.10 -16.45
N GLU A 641 -14.73 16.17 -15.80
CA GLU A 641 -15.58 17.16 -15.13
C GLU A 641 -15.87 18.30 -16.13
N ALA A 642 -17.14 18.53 -16.42
CA ALA A 642 -17.59 19.61 -17.29
C ALA A 642 -18.29 20.70 -16.48
N GLU A 643 -17.85 21.94 -16.66
CA GLU A 643 -18.55 23.12 -16.14
C GLU A 643 -19.78 23.39 -17.02
N LEU A 644 -20.97 23.41 -16.40
CA LEU A 644 -22.17 23.93 -17.07
C LEU A 644 -22.00 25.44 -17.26
N GLY A 645 -21.41 25.84 -18.39
CA GLY A 645 -21.23 27.25 -18.74
C GLY A 645 -22.56 28.00 -18.63
N GLY A 646 -22.59 29.05 -17.81
CA GLY A 646 -23.79 29.86 -17.51
C GLY A 646 -24.39 30.66 -18.66
N ASN A 647 -24.08 30.33 -19.91
CA ASN A 647 -24.69 30.90 -21.11
C ASN A 647 -25.38 29.78 -21.90
N SER A 648 -26.64 29.51 -21.55
CA SER A 648 -27.52 28.63 -22.29
C SER A 648 -27.94 29.23 -23.63
N GLU A 649 -27.06 29.17 -24.63
CA GLU A 649 -27.54 28.81 -25.97
C GLU A 649 -27.51 27.28 -26.04
N SER A 650 -28.69 26.68 -25.96
CA SER A 650 -28.93 25.25 -26.04
C SER A 650 -28.22 24.64 -27.25
N THR A 651 -27.03 24.08 -27.04
CA THR A 651 -26.45 23.11 -27.95
C THR A 651 -27.25 21.84 -27.79
N SER A 652 -28.23 21.66 -28.67
CA SER A 652 -28.93 20.39 -28.82
C SER A 652 -27.89 19.31 -29.09
N ILE A 653 -27.65 18.44 -28.12
CA ILE A 653 -27.04 17.14 -28.36
C ILE A 653 -27.93 16.46 -29.40
N LYS A 654 -27.38 16.18 -30.59
CA LYS A 654 -28.10 15.48 -31.66
C LYS A 654 -28.28 14.02 -31.26
N GLY A 655 -29.31 13.75 -30.46
CA GLY A 655 -29.83 12.42 -30.14
C GLY A 655 -31.30 12.32 -30.55
N ASP A 656 -31.72 11.11 -30.92
CA ASP A 656 -33.07 10.77 -31.41
C ASP A 656 -34.20 11.30 -30.50
N PRO A 657 -35.33 11.81 -31.03
CA PRO A 657 -36.33 12.56 -30.26
C PRO A 657 -37.22 11.77 -29.29
N GLU A 658 -36.99 10.48 -29.05
CA GLU A 658 -37.91 9.63 -28.26
C GLU A 658 -37.54 9.46 -26.77
N THR A 659 -36.43 10.04 -26.28
CA THR A 659 -36.02 9.93 -24.86
C THR A 659 -35.48 11.24 -24.29
N SER A 660 -36.25 12.34 -24.37
CA SER A 660 -35.92 13.59 -23.68
C SER A 660 -36.82 13.79 -22.46
N ALA A 661 -36.41 13.27 -21.31
CA ALA A 661 -36.91 13.71 -20.00
C ALA A 661 -36.21 15.02 -19.63
N GLN A 662 -36.97 16.10 -19.43
CA GLN A 662 -36.45 17.38 -18.94
C GLN A 662 -36.04 17.22 -17.47
N LEU A 663 -34.74 17.17 -17.20
CA LEU A 663 -34.16 17.24 -15.86
C LEU A 663 -34.18 18.69 -15.36
N TYR A 664 -35.06 18.97 -14.40
CA TYR A 664 -34.93 20.13 -13.52
C TYR A 664 -34.07 19.71 -12.32
N CYS A 665 -32.79 20.05 -12.34
CA CYS A 665 -32.00 20.08 -11.11
C CYS A 665 -32.37 21.38 -10.37
N GLU A 666 -33.21 21.30 -9.34
CA GLU A 666 -33.44 22.45 -8.48
C GLU A 666 -32.16 22.75 -7.68
N PRO A 667 -31.57 23.94 -7.79
CA PRO A 667 -30.43 24.30 -6.98
C PRO A 667 -30.86 24.34 -5.51
N ILE A 668 -30.22 23.53 -4.67
CA ILE A 668 -30.41 23.57 -3.22
C ILE A 668 -29.86 24.93 -2.74
N TYR A 669 -30.76 25.89 -2.55
CA TYR A 669 -30.43 27.25 -2.14
C TYR A 669 -29.97 27.22 -0.68
N ASN A 670 -28.67 27.50 -0.45
CA ASN A 670 -28.14 27.78 0.87
C ASN A 670 -28.17 29.30 1.10
N PRO A 671 -29.11 29.85 1.89
CA PRO A 671 -29.26 31.28 2.09
C PRO A 671 -28.12 31.82 2.97
N GLY A 672 -26.95 32.06 2.37
CA GLY A 672 -25.80 32.62 3.11
C GLY A 672 -24.51 32.82 2.33
N THR A 673 -24.38 32.25 1.12
CA THR A 673 -23.16 32.38 0.31
C THR A 673 -23.52 32.89 -1.09
N GLU A 674 -23.24 34.16 -1.39
CA GLU A 674 -23.44 34.80 -2.70
C GLU A 674 -22.46 34.31 -3.79
N ARG A 675 -21.70 33.23 -3.57
CA ARG A 675 -20.99 32.56 -4.66
C ARG A 675 -21.95 31.57 -5.30
N GLY A 676 -22.38 31.86 -6.53
CA GLY A 676 -23.14 30.91 -7.34
C GLY A 676 -22.42 29.57 -7.34
N LEU A 677 -23.12 28.51 -6.93
CA LEU A 677 -22.61 27.16 -6.99
C LEU A 677 -22.50 26.79 -8.48
N GLU A 678 -21.28 26.82 -9.01
CA GLU A 678 -20.99 26.23 -10.32
C GLU A 678 -21.40 24.76 -10.27
N THR A 679 -22.42 24.41 -11.05
CA THR A 679 -22.90 23.04 -11.13
C THR A 679 -21.97 22.31 -12.09
N LYS A 680 -21.09 21.47 -11.54
CA LYS A 680 -20.20 20.59 -12.28
C LYS A 680 -20.92 19.29 -12.60
N VAL A 681 -20.84 18.85 -13.86
CA VAL A 681 -21.42 17.57 -14.32
C VAL A 681 -20.27 16.63 -14.65
N ILE A 682 -20.39 15.38 -14.23
CA ILE A 682 -19.42 14.33 -14.55
C ILE A 682 -19.85 13.62 -15.82
N LEU A 683 -18.98 13.65 -16.83
CA LEU A 683 -19.20 13.03 -18.13
C LEU A 683 -18.36 11.77 -18.27
N LEU A 684 -19.01 10.67 -18.61
CA LEU A 684 -18.39 9.43 -19.04
C LEU A 684 -18.12 9.56 -20.54
N LYS A 685 -16.83 9.63 -20.92
CA LYS A 685 -16.43 9.80 -22.32
C LYS A 685 -16.19 8.47 -23.00
N PHE A 686 -16.81 8.33 -24.17
CA PHE A 686 -16.63 7.23 -25.08
C PHE A 686 -16.22 7.77 -26.45
N LYS A 687 -15.62 6.91 -27.28
CA LYS A 687 -15.13 7.27 -28.64
C LYS A 687 -16.14 8.03 -29.51
N GLU A 688 -17.42 7.72 -29.37
CA GLU A 688 -18.49 8.26 -30.22
C GLU A 688 -19.57 9.05 -29.47
N LYS A 689 -19.50 9.12 -28.13
CA LYS A 689 -20.55 9.75 -27.32
C LYS A 689 -20.06 10.14 -25.94
N GLU A 690 -20.81 11.03 -25.30
CA GLU A 690 -20.66 11.38 -23.90
C GLU A 690 -21.97 11.06 -23.19
N VAL A 691 -21.90 10.50 -21.98
CA VAL A 691 -23.07 10.18 -21.16
C VAL A 691 -22.82 10.78 -19.79
N SER A 692 -23.78 11.52 -19.24
CA SER A 692 -23.64 12.01 -17.86
C SER A 692 -23.67 10.82 -16.89
N PHE A 693 -22.86 10.87 -15.82
CA PHE A 693 -22.85 9.81 -14.81
C PHE A 693 -24.25 9.61 -14.19
N GLU A 694 -25.00 10.70 -14.02
CA GLU A 694 -26.37 10.67 -13.52
C GLU A 694 -27.33 9.94 -14.47
N ASP A 695 -27.28 10.23 -15.78
CA ASP A 695 -28.13 9.54 -16.77
C ASP A 695 -27.81 8.05 -16.82
N TRP A 696 -26.53 7.68 -16.79
CA TRP A 696 -26.12 6.29 -16.71
C TRP A 696 -26.67 5.61 -15.46
N ARG A 697 -26.44 6.20 -14.27
CA ARG A 697 -26.92 5.69 -12.98
C ARG A 697 -28.43 5.54 -12.97
N ASN A 698 -29.17 6.53 -13.47
CA ASN A 698 -30.63 6.51 -13.50
C ASN A 698 -31.15 5.42 -14.47
N GLY A 699 -30.50 5.25 -15.61
CA GLY A 699 -30.81 4.18 -16.57
C GLY A 699 -30.60 2.76 -16.01
N LEU A 700 -29.74 2.58 -15.00
CA LEU A 700 -29.57 1.27 -14.35
C LEU A 700 -30.86 0.76 -13.68
N ARG A 701 -31.73 1.64 -13.18
CA ARG A 701 -32.99 1.23 -12.51
C ARG A 701 -33.94 0.53 -13.45
N GLU A 702 -34.07 1.04 -14.67
CA GLU A 702 -34.93 0.45 -15.71
C GLU A 702 -34.37 -0.91 -16.17
N LYS A 703 -33.06 -0.97 -16.41
CA LYS A 703 -32.36 -2.21 -16.77
C LYS A 703 -32.46 -3.25 -15.67
N TRP A 704 -32.30 -2.85 -14.41
CA TRP A 704 -32.47 -3.71 -13.23
C TRP A 704 -33.87 -4.29 -13.15
N LYS A 705 -34.90 -3.46 -13.33
CA LYS A 705 -36.31 -3.90 -13.33
C LYS A 705 -36.55 -4.95 -14.42
N ALA A 706 -36.12 -4.67 -15.66
CA ALA A 706 -36.26 -5.61 -16.77
C ALA A 706 -35.51 -6.94 -16.52
N ALA A 707 -34.31 -6.86 -15.93
CA ALA A 707 -33.52 -8.04 -15.58
C ALA A 707 -34.21 -8.88 -14.48
N CYS A 708 -34.78 -8.23 -13.45
CA CYS A 708 -35.56 -8.88 -12.39
C CYS A 708 -36.83 -9.56 -12.92
N GLU A 709 -37.57 -8.92 -13.83
CA GLU A 709 -38.76 -9.48 -14.46
C GLU A 709 -38.41 -10.74 -15.27
N THR A 710 -37.31 -10.68 -16.01
CA THR A 710 -36.79 -11.82 -16.78
C THR A 710 -36.37 -12.97 -15.86
N TYR A 711 -35.61 -12.66 -14.80
CA TYR A 711 -35.17 -13.66 -13.82
C TYR A 711 -36.35 -14.31 -13.10
N SER A 712 -37.34 -13.52 -12.68
CA SER A 712 -38.54 -14.01 -12.01
C SER A 712 -39.34 -14.94 -12.92
N SER A 713 -39.54 -14.54 -14.18
CA SER A 713 -40.25 -15.35 -15.17
C SER A 713 -39.56 -16.70 -15.43
N ALA A 714 -38.22 -16.75 -15.31
CA ALA A 714 -37.46 -17.96 -15.50
C ALA A 714 -37.57 -18.96 -14.33
N HIS A 715 -37.66 -18.47 -13.09
CA HIS A 715 -37.61 -19.30 -11.89
C HIS A 715 -38.97 -19.55 -11.25
N TRP A 716 -40.00 -18.79 -11.62
CA TRP A 716 -41.34 -18.85 -11.03
C TRP A 716 -42.37 -19.49 -11.96
N GLN A 717 -41.96 -20.33 -12.91
CA GLN A 717 -42.96 -21.13 -13.63
C GLN A 717 -43.76 -21.93 -12.60
N PRO A 718 -45.09 -21.73 -12.52
CA PRO A 718 -45.90 -22.51 -11.60
C PRO A 718 -45.65 -23.96 -11.93
N VAL A 719 -45.11 -24.73 -10.97
CA VAL A 719 -44.92 -26.17 -11.11
C VAL A 719 -46.25 -26.70 -11.59
N GLY A 720 -46.30 -27.07 -12.88
CA GLY A 720 -47.54 -27.35 -13.57
C GLY A 720 -48.35 -28.31 -12.72
N GLY A 721 -49.61 -27.95 -12.47
CA GLY A 721 -50.51 -28.76 -11.67
C GLY A 721 -50.47 -30.20 -12.15
N SER A 722 -49.70 -31.03 -11.43
CA SER A 722 -49.87 -32.46 -11.45
C SER A 722 -51.28 -32.67 -10.93
N SER A 723 -52.19 -32.90 -11.86
CA SER A 723 -53.48 -33.50 -11.56
C SER A 723 -53.19 -34.88 -10.99
N TYR A 724 -52.93 -34.94 -9.68
CA TYR A 724 -53.28 -36.10 -8.89
C TYR A 724 -54.81 -36.16 -8.86
N ASN A 725 -55.36 -36.84 -9.87
CA ASN A 725 -56.66 -37.49 -9.79
C ASN A 725 -56.45 -38.94 -9.37
#